data_AF-A0A497LMI1-F1
#
_entry.id   AF-A0A497LMI1-F1
#
_cell.length_a   1.000
_cell.length_b   1.000
_cell.length_c   1.000
_cell.angle_alpha   90.00
_cell.angle_beta   90.00
_cell.angle_gamma   90.00
#
_symmetry.space_group_name_H-M   'P 1'
#
loop_
_entity.id
_entity.type
_entity.pdbx_description
1 polymer ?
#
loop_
_entity_poly.entity_id
_entity_poly.type
_entity_poly.pdbx_seq_one_letter_code
_entity_poly.pdbx_strand_id
1 'polypeptide(L)'
;AAQLVPTLGGFFYSHRHANLVQTYSTLFGFIQKIFKSYSELNPEYYNRIISEEVRTGEAFSASTIFNGYAFPFISDVEAVGLTGSLGITFVTFKDSRVRLFTPIDILENVDKDNLIPQIDFIEFLLERILDTDPGKLYTGSISQITPTRLNPRPAGGTGFTNLKIEVVKYDPTHPKLYSPVPNSIVVIYKVHAWYASGYPYTRYNPFGYIINITDGNGKLYVKGLPILHAAAGAPMIYAYKVDEKSGEIIYFPDEGSHGAGTFPHMVEIRQPIQTARTVVFEGGCIVLPDIILPDKLWSTITLGTYYNPFTPIGFTYYESPLTISIDLFEAVSYVKPLSYGSYYEPTKALLLLYVPKGYRIQATVSATGQARKIILLLNNSMNNPDGYGYLFKETGRQYIVTFSIYKYAKQIYYMAYTRYEKAIVQGIRDPSTEKHLNLTSYYLNLTEKSIEENNYVLARKYSIDAWSNSLKAYDRSRGLLIDFTYSTVLIMLLVAPFAVLFEALIISSTGYRRGITIVLTSIIVFFLLKFLHPGFNVVTSLPALVMGIILITLAIPAVFFLFLEFNYGISEVRKSTIGLHFLERSRFDMLLSSLSIGIQNMRKRKLRTFLTFMAVILMVMSLVSLSSVVPLTMISRLKLPPSGSYNGILVRSYYYDPLSTDLYNYLKVTLGDQWYISERYWCYGPFLISAKGRNATVDAVIGLSSDEKHIAFSEVARSLRGEWFSKYDIYSCIIS
;
A
#
# COMPACT_ATOMS: atom_id res chain seq x y z
N ALA A 1 -12.45 30.96 22.23
CA ALA A 1 -11.59 31.12 23.43
C ALA A 1 -10.45 30.13 23.33
N ALA A 2 -9.22 30.58 23.56
CA ALA A 2 -8.03 29.75 23.53
C ALA A 2 -7.95 28.94 24.83
N GLN A 3 -8.01 27.60 24.73
CA GLN A 3 -7.90 26.73 25.90
C GLN A 3 -6.43 26.37 26.15
N LEU A 4 -6.10 25.97 27.37
CA LEU A 4 -4.76 25.61 27.80
C LEU A 4 -4.75 24.14 28.22
N VAL A 5 -3.83 23.35 27.65
CA VAL A 5 -3.69 21.93 27.97
C VAL A 5 -2.24 21.62 28.37
N PRO A 6 -2.03 20.96 29.53
CA PRO A 6 -0.74 20.36 29.85
C PRO A 6 -0.47 19.16 28.94
N THR A 7 0.74 19.08 28.38
CA THR A 7 1.20 17.93 27.59
C THR A 7 2.59 17.49 28.01
N LEU A 8 2.81 16.18 27.97
CA LEU A 8 4.12 15.54 28.16
C LEU A 8 4.84 15.26 26.83
N GLY A 9 4.20 15.59 25.71
CA GLY A 9 4.77 15.30 24.42
C GLY A 9 4.18 16.13 23.29
N GLY A 10 4.71 15.87 22.10
CA GLY A 10 4.31 16.45 20.83
C GLY A 10 4.31 15.36 19.77
N PHE A 11 4.46 15.76 18.51
CA PHE A 11 4.38 14.87 17.37
C PHE A 11 5.76 14.51 16.78
N PHE A 12 6.86 14.91 17.43
CA PHE A 12 8.20 14.56 16.97
C PHE A 12 8.56 13.14 17.40
N TYR A 13 8.75 12.88 18.70
CA TYR A 13 8.93 11.51 19.20
C TYR A 13 7.60 10.78 19.34
N SER A 14 6.51 11.52 19.62
CA SER A 14 5.19 10.94 19.96
C SER A 14 5.31 9.95 21.13
N HIS A 15 6.22 10.24 22.07
CA HIS A 15 6.56 9.37 23.20
C HIS A 15 5.47 9.43 24.27
N ARG A 16 4.55 8.46 24.25
CA ARG A 16 3.47 8.32 25.25
C ARG A 16 3.12 6.86 25.44
N HIS A 17 3.47 6.29 26.59
CA HIS A 17 3.17 4.90 26.96
C HIS A 17 2.80 4.80 28.45
N ALA A 18 2.25 3.66 28.87
CA ALA A 18 1.71 3.46 30.22
C ALA A 18 2.75 3.77 31.33
N ASN A 19 3.98 3.26 31.19
CA ASN A 19 5.03 3.52 32.18
C ASN A 19 5.41 5.01 32.30
N LEU A 20 5.37 5.76 31.18
CA LEU A 20 5.62 7.21 31.22
C LEU A 20 4.49 7.91 31.98
N VAL A 21 3.23 7.60 31.65
CA VAL A 21 2.07 8.20 32.33
C VAL A 21 2.05 7.87 33.82
N GLN A 22 2.41 6.64 34.21
CA GLN A 22 2.54 6.25 35.62
C GLN A 22 3.61 7.08 36.35
N THR A 23 4.72 7.37 35.68
CA THR A 23 5.81 8.18 36.23
C THR A 23 5.35 9.61 36.52
N TYR A 24 4.43 10.13 35.72
CA TYR A 24 3.88 11.49 35.81
C TYR A 24 2.58 11.60 36.61
N SER A 25 2.02 10.50 37.12
CA SER A 25 0.70 10.49 37.76
C SER A 25 0.58 11.43 38.96
N THR A 26 1.63 11.52 39.78
CA THR A 26 1.68 12.45 40.92
C THR A 26 1.69 13.90 40.47
N LEU A 27 2.50 14.26 39.46
CA LEU A 27 2.54 15.60 38.89
C LEU A 27 1.17 15.98 38.29
N PHE A 28 0.53 15.05 37.60
CA PHE A 28 -0.80 15.26 37.02
C PHE A 28 -1.86 15.49 38.10
N GLY A 29 -1.86 14.70 39.17
CA GLY A 29 -2.74 14.91 40.31
C GLY A 29 -2.47 16.24 41.01
N PHE A 30 -1.22 16.69 41.07
CA PHE A 30 -0.86 18.02 41.57
C PHE A 30 -1.43 19.13 40.68
N ILE A 31 -1.21 19.08 39.37
CA ILE A 31 -1.72 20.08 38.42
C ILE A 31 -3.24 20.15 38.44
N GLN A 32 -3.95 19.02 38.52
CA GLN A 32 -5.40 18.99 38.66
C GLN A 32 -5.87 19.74 39.91
N LYS A 33 -5.18 19.58 41.05
CA LYS A 33 -5.47 20.33 42.27
C LYS A 33 -5.22 21.82 42.09
N ILE A 34 -4.15 22.21 41.39
CA ILE A 34 -3.85 23.62 41.09
C ILE A 34 -4.93 24.24 40.20
N PHE A 35 -5.39 23.55 39.15
CA PHE A 35 -6.54 24.02 38.35
C PHE A 35 -7.78 24.23 39.21
N LYS A 36 -8.06 23.32 40.15
CA LYS A 36 -9.18 23.47 41.09
C LYS A 36 -9.01 24.70 42.00
N SER A 37 -7.85 24.85 42.64
CA SER A 37 -7.57 26.02 43.50
C SER A 37 -7.61 27.34 42.73
N TYR A 38 -7.11 27.35 41.50
CA TYR A 38 -7.18 28.52 40.61
C TYR A 38 -8.63 28.85 40.22
N SER A 39 -9.48 27.84 40.03
CA SER A 39 -10.92 28.06 39.76
C SER A 39 -11.67 28.74 40.92
N GLU A 40 -11.22 28.52 42.15
CA GLU A 40 -11.80 29.13 43.36
C GLU A 40 -11.33 30.59 43.53
N LEU A 41 -10.11 30.93 43.08
CA LEU A 41 -9.52 32.26 43.20
C LEU A 41 -9.87 33.18 42.01
N ASN A 42 -9.74 32.67 40.78
CA ASN A 42 -9.90 33.42 39.53
C ASN A 42 -10.89 32.70 38.58
N PRO A 43 -12.19 32.63 38.93
CA PRO A 43 -13.18 31.86 38.17
C PRO A 43 -13.38 32.35 36.73
N GLU A 44 -13.24 33.66 36.50
CA GLU A 44 -13.36 34.24 35.16
C GLU A 44 -12.24 33.76 34.23
N TYR A 45 -10.99 33.85 34.66
CA TYR A 45 -9.83 33.41 33.87
C TYR A 45 -9.80 31.90 33.72
N TYR A 46 -10.13 31.15 34.79
CA TYR A 46 -10.26 29.70 34.75
C TYR A 46 -11.23 29.24 33.64
N ASN A 47 -12.42 29.82 33.56
CA ASN A 47 -13.42 29.44 32.55
C ASN A 47 -12.98 29.74 31.12
N ARG A 48 -12.05 30.69 30.91
CA ARG A 48 -11.50 31.01 29.59
C ARG A 48 -10.44 30.03 29.13
N ILE A 49 -9.62 29.51 30.05
CA ILE A 49 -8.47 28.64 29.72
C ILE A 49 -8.75 27.15 29.86
N ILE A 50 -9.72 26.74 30.67
CA ILE A 50 -9.93 25.32 30.96
C ILE A 50 -10.43 24.55 29.72
N SER A 51 -9.77 23.43 29.40
CA SER A 51 -10.20 22.50 28.35
C SER A 51 -11.05 21.35 28.91
N GLU A 52 -11.85 20.72 28.05
CA GLU A 52 -12.67 19.56 28.44
C GLU A 52 -11.79 18.36 28.83
N GLU A 53 -10.69 18.18 28.11
CA GLU A 53 -9.70 17.12 28.33
C GLU A 53 -9.02 17.27 29.69
N VAL A 54 -8.83 18.49 30.18
CA VAL A 54 -8.36 18.74 31.55
C VAL A 54 -9.46 18.45 32.58
N ARG A 55 -10.72 18.83 32.29
CA ARG A 55 -11.88 18.59 33.18
C ARG A 55 -12.16 17.11 33.38
N THR A 56 -12.14 16.33 32.32
CA THR A 56 -12.37 14.88 32.34
C THR A 56 -11.15 14.09 32.81
N GLY A 57 -9.98 14.76 32.92
CA GLY A 57 -8.71 14.13 33.24
C GLY A 57 -8.07 13.38 32.07
N GLU A 58 -8.70 13.39 30.89
CA GLU A 58 -8.17 12.76 29.68
C GLU A 58 -6.80 13.33 29.30
N ALA A 59 -6.52 14.62 29.48
CA ALA A 59 -5.22 15.22 29.17
C ALA A 59 -4.03 14.43 29.78
N PHE A 60 -4.27 13.71 30.87
CA PHE A 60 -3.30 12.97 31.66
C PHE A 60 -3.29 11.44 31.40
N SER A 61 -4.13 10.91 30.52
CA SER A 61 -4.18 9.46 30.23
C SER A 61 -3.15 9.01 29.19
N ALA A 62 -2.73 7.74 29.18
CA ALA A 62 -1.91 7.18 28.10
C ALA A 62 -2.71 6.98 26.79
N SER A 63 -4.03 6.86 26.89
CA SER A 63 -4.93 6.61 25.75
C SER A 63 -5.39 7.88 25.05
N THR A 64 -5.17 9.06 25.64
CA THR A 64 -5.65 10.31 25.07
C THR A 64 -4.89 10.65 23.81
N ILE A 65 -5.64 10.64 22.73
CA ILE A 65 -5.20 10.98 21.40
C ILE A 65 -4.93 12.49 21.40
N PHE A 66 -3.92 12.96 20.65
CA PHE A 66 -3.70 14.39 20.39
C PHE A 66 -4.84 14.98 19.54
N ASN A 67 -6.10 14.84 19.97
CA ASN A 67 -7.28 15.38 19.31
C ASN A 67 -7.40 16.87 19.65
N GLY A 68 -7.94 17.68 18.75
CA GLY A 68 -8.18 19.12 19.00
C GLY A 68 -7.01 20.07 18.73
N TYR A 69 -5.87 19.58 18.23
CA TYR A 69 -4.79 20.44 17.70
C TYR A 69 -4.98 20.71 16.21
N ALA A 70 -4.77 21.96 15.78
CA ALA A 70 -4.94 22.35 14.37
C ALA A 70 -3.81 21.92 13.43
N PHE A 71 -2.62 21.54 13.92
CA PHE A 71 -1.56 20.88 13.14
C PHE A 71 -0.53 20.23 14.10
N PRO A 72 0.31 19.27 13.65
CA PRO A 72 1.34 18.63 14.48
C PRO A 72 2.39 19.63 14.96
N PHE A 73 2.74 19.62 16.24
CA PHE A 73 3.79 20.49 16.79
C PHE A 73 4.93 19.67 17.40
N ILE A 74 6.11 20.28 17.47
CA ILE A 74 7.25 19.75 18.23
C ILE A 74 7.17 20.36 19.62
N SER A 75 7.35 19.53 20.65
CA SER A 75 7.49 20.03 22.01
C SER A 75 8.89 19.72 22.54
N ASP A 76 9.52 20.72 23.15
CA ASP A 76 10.83 20.61 23.80
C ASP A 76 10.83 19.57 24.93
N VAL A 77 9.70 19.45 25.65
CA VAL A 77 9.49 18.44 26.69
C VAL A 77 9.64 17.00 26.18
N GLU A 78 9.44 16.74 24.88
CA GLU A 78 9.55 15.39 24.33
C GLU A 78 10.95 14.81 24.56
N ALA A 79 12.00 15.63 24.47
CA ALA A 79 13.37 15.21 24.75
C ALA A 79 13.57 14.89 26.24
N VAL A 80 12.96 15.69 27.13
CA VAL A 80 13.02 15.51 28.59
C VAL A 80 12.33 14.20 28.99
N GLY A 81 11.09 13.99 28.53
CA GLY A 81 10.32 12.77 28.77
C GLY A 81 11.00 11.52 28.22
N LEU A 82 11.63 11.63 27.04
CA LEU A 82 12.37 10.52 26.44
C LEU A 82 13.55 10.07 27.29
N THR A 83 14.22 10.98 28.01
CA THR A 83 15.31 10.62 28.93
C THR A 83 14.82 9.93 30.22
N GLY A 84 13.52 9.93 30.50
CA GLY A 84 12.95 9.51 31.78
C GLY A 84 13.01 10.57 32.88
N SER A 85 13.31 11.81 32.51
CA SER A 85 13.22 12.97 33.41
C SER A 85 11.79 13.52 33.44
N LEU A 86 11.51 14.40 34.40
CA LEU A 86 10.22 15.09 34.54
C LEU A 86 10.24 16.42 33.77
N GLY A 87 9.28 16.63 32.88
CA GLY A 87 9.08 17.90 32.19
C GLY A 87 7.63 18.04 31.75
N ILE A 88 7.15 19.27 31.66
CA ILE A 88 5.80 19.57 31.20
C ILE A 88 5.80 20.81 30.34
N THR A 89 5.03 20.79 29.25
CA THR A 89 4.76 21.97 28.43
C THR A 89 3.28 22.25 28.46
N PHE A 90 2.90 23.52 28.54
CA PHE A 90 1.53 23.96 28.34
C PHE A 90 1.39 24.47 26.91
N VAL A 91 0.36 23.99 26.22
CA VAL A 91 0.11 24.35 24.83
C VAL A 91 -1.27 24.94 24.70
N THR A 92 -1.37 26.04 23.97
CA THR A 92 -2.65 26.61 23.57
C THR A 92 -3.36 25.65 22.61
N PHE A 93 -4.59 25.31 22.97
CA PHE A 93 -5.37 24.18 22.49
C PHE A 93 -6.72 24.65 21.92
N LYS A 94 -7.27 23.88 20.95
CA LYS A 94 -8.45 24.26 20.14
C LYS A 94 -8.33 25.64 19.48
N ASP A 95 -7.12 26.00 19.08
CA ASP A 95 -6.83 27.14 18.22
C ASP A 95 -6.65 26.67 16.78
N SER A 96 -7.26 27.39 15.84
CA SER A 96 -7.19 27.16 14.38
C SER A 96 -5.81 27.41 13.76
N ARG A 97 -4.93 28.20 14.40
CA ARG A 97 -3.54 28.47 13.97
C ARG A 97 -3.36 28.83 12.49
N VAL A 98 -4.32 29.54 11.91
CA VAL A 98 -4.37 29.88 10.46
C VAL A 98 -3.14 30.64 9.97
N ARG A 99 -2.48 31.40 10.87
CA ARG A 99 -1.34 32.26 10.54
C ARG A 99 0.01 31.61 10.82
N LEU A 100 0.06 30.50 11.56
CA LEU A 100 1.33 29.96 12.03
C LEU A 100 2.22 29.47 10.88
N PHE A 101 3.52 29.76 10.92
CA PHE A 101 4.49 29.47 9.85
C PHE A 101 4.19 30.15 8.51
N THR A 102 3.44 31.25 8.54
CA THR A 102 3.25 32.12 7.39
C THR A 102 4.00 33.44 7.61
N PRO A 103 4.26 34.24 6.56
CA PRO A 103 4.86 35.57 6.73
C PRO A 103 4.05 36.53 7.60
N ILE A 104 2.78 36.22 7.90
CA ILE A 104 1.90 37.01 8.77
C ILE A 104 1.82 36.45 10.20
N ASP A 105 2.68 35.49 10.55
CA ASP A 105 2.90 34.99 11.92
C ASP A 105 3.71 36.01 12.74
N ILE A 106 3.10 37.15 13.02
CA ILE A 106 3.74 38.30 13.67
C ILE A 106 3.07 38.62 15.01
N LEU A 107 3.81 39.27 15.91
CA LEU A 107 3.36 39.54 17.27
C LEU A 107 2.09 40.41 17.31
N GLU A 108 1.92 41.32 16.35
CA GLU A 108 0.76 42.20 16.23
C GLU A 108 -0.56 41.44 16.01
N ASN A 109 -0.45 40.22 15.48
CA ASN A 109 -1.57 39.35 15.18
C ASN A 109 -1.97 38.44 16.36
N VAL A 110 -1.25 38.52 17.49
CA VAL A 110 -1.55 37.78 18.72
C VAL A 110 -2.60 38.53 19.53
N ASP A 111 -3.69 37.85 19.86
CA ASP A 111 -4.73 38.37 20.75
C ASP A 111 -4.24 38.34 22.20
N LYS A 112 -3.82 39.52 22.70
CA LYS A 112 -3.31 39.70 24.06
C LYS A 112 -4.36 39.36 25.12
N ASP A 113 -5.63 39.62 24.86
CA ASP A 113 -6.71 39.36 25.83
C ASP A 113 -6.88 37.87 26.07
N ASN A 114 -6.58 37.02 25.07
CA ASN A 114 -6.58 35.57 25.23
C ASN A 114 -5.31 35.02 25.87
N LEU A 115 -4.20 35.77 25.82
CA LEU A 115 -2.93 35.35 26.39
C LEU A 115 -2.86 35.62 27.91
N ILE A 116 -3.39 36.75 28.36
CA ILE A 116 -3.34 37.17 29.79
C ILE A 116 -3.83 36.06 30.74
N PRO A 117 -5.01 35.44 30.56
CA PRO A 117 -5.47 34.37 31.46
C PRO A 117 -4.58 33.13 31.48
N GLN A 118 -3.87 32.85 30.38
CA GLN A 118 -2.95 31.72 30.29
C GLN A 118 -1.65 32.02 31.05
N ILE A 119 -1.11 33.24 30.92
CA ILE A 119 0.07 33.67 31.65
C ILE A 119 -0.20 33.69 33.17
N ASP A 120 -1.31 34.29 33.60
CA ASP A 120 -1.69 34.35 35.02
C ASP A 120 -1.75 32.96 35.68
N PHE A 121 -2.36 31.99 34.97
CA PHE A 121 -2.39 30.61 35.44
C PHE A 121 -1.00 29.96 35.49
N ILE A 122 -0.15 30.20 34.48
CA ILE A 122 1.21 29.65 34.45
C ILE A 122 2.04 30.23 35.59
N GLU A 123 1.95 31.53 35.87
CA GLU A 123 2.60 32.16 37.02
C GLU A 123 2.13 31.56 38.34
N PHE A 124 0.80 31.44 38.52
CA PHE A 124 0.20 30.79 39.69
C PHE A 124 0.68 29.35 39.89
N LEU A 125 0.77 28.58 38.81
CA LEU A 125 1.29 27.21 38.83
C LEU A 125 2.76 27.18 39.23
N LEU A 126 3.59 28.05 38.64
CA LEU A 126 5.03 28.10 38.89
C LEU A 126 5.33 28.43 40.36
N GLU A 127 4.66 29.42 40.94
CA GLU A 127 4.78 29.76 42.37
C GLU A 127 4.51 28.54 43.25
N ARG A 128 3.43 27.80 42.98
CA ARG A 128 3.06 26.60 43.73
C ARG A 128 4.02 25.43 43.54
N ILE A 129 4.60 25.28 42.35
CA ILE A 129 5.64 24.27 42.10
C ILE A 129 6.89 24.62 42.92
N LEU A 130 7.30 25.89 42.95
CA LEU A 130 8.48 26.35 43.69
C LEU A 130 8.33 26.19 45.20
N ASP A 131 7.12 26.36 45.73
CA ASP A 131 6.80 26.17 47.15
C ASP A 131 6.61 24.70 47.55
N THR A 132 6.53 23.78 46.58
CA THR A 132 6.27 22.37 46.84
C THR A 132 7.57 21.57 46.89
N ASP A 133 7.74 20.76 47.93
CA ASP A 133 8.82 19.78 48.00
C ASP A 133 8.80 18.86 46.75
N PRO A 134 9.90 18.80 45.97
CA PRO A 134 10.00 17.97 44.77
C PRO A 134 9.58 16.51 44.97
N GLY A 135 9.76 15.94 46.16
CA GLY A 135 9.31 14.58 46.50
C GLY A 135 7.79 14.37 46.43
N LYS A 136 7.00 15.47 46.46
CA LYS A 136 5.53 15.45 46.32
C LYS A 136 5.05 15.63 44.88
N LEU A 137 5.95 15.90 43.94
CA LEU A 137 5.62 16.09 42.53
C LEU A 137 5.86 14.83 41.69
N TYR A 138 6.46 13.79 42.27
CA TYR A 138 6.92 12.60 41.54
C TYR A 138 6.54 11.29 42.24
N THR A 139 6.25 10.27 41.45
CA THR A 139 6.00 8.91 41.93
C THR A 139 7.32 8.14 42.04
N GLY A 140 7.93 8.10 43.23
CA GLY A 140 9.16 7.35 43.49
C GLY A 140 10.25 8.19 44.15
N SER A 141 11.50 7.74 44.08
CA SER A 141 12.64 8.51 44.62
C SER A 141 13.13 9.53 43.61
N ILE A 142 13.45 10.75 44.06
CA ILE A 142 13.99 11.81 43.20
C ILE A 142 15.29 11.40 42.48
N SER A 143 16.05 10.47 43.07
CA SER A 143 17.25 9.89 42.46
C SER A 143 16.96 9.11 41.16
N GLN A 144 15.70 8.72 40.95
CA GLN A 144 15.23 8.03 39.74
C GLN A 144 14.91 9.01 38.60
N ILE A 145 14.81 10.32 38.87
CA ILE A 145 14.59 11.38 37.86
C ILE A 145 15.95 11.84 37.32
N THR A 146 16.71 10.91 36.75
CA THR A 146 17.99 11.22 36.12
C THR A 146 17.93 10.90 34.63
N PRO A 147 18.51 11.74 33.76
CA PRO A 147 18.51 11.48 32.33
C PRO A 147 19.18 10.13 32.01
N THR A 148 18.41 9.22 31.43
CA THR A 148 18.87 7.88 31.05
C THR A 148 19.11 7.79 29.55
N ARG A 149 20.21 7.14 29.15
CA ARG A 149 20.48 6.79 27.75
C ARG A 149 19.75 5.53 27.31
N LEU A 150 19.56 4.59 28.25
CA LEU A 150 18.97 3.28 27.98
C LEU A 150 18.32 2.76 29.27
N ASN A 151 16.98 2.64 29.27
CA ASN A 151 16.19 2.09 30.37
C ASN A 151 15.00 1.30 29.78
N PRO A 152 15.25 0.07 29.29
CA PRO A 152 14.23 -0.75 28.67
C PRO A 152 13.25 -1.27 29.73
N ARG A 153 11.95 -1.16 29.46
CA ARG A 153 10.89 -1.69 30.32
C ARG A 153 9.81 -2.38 29.48
N PRO A 154 9.16 -3.45 30.01
CA PRO A 154 7.95 -3.99 29.40
C PRO A 154 6.88 -2.90 29.26
N ALA A 155 6.16 -2.83 28.14
CA ALA A 155 5.14 -1.80 27.86
C ALA A 155 5.67 -0.34 27.79
N GLY A 156 6.94 -0.15 27.40
CA GLY A 156 7.53 1.14 27.05
C GLY A 156 8.58 1.62 28.06
N GLY A 157 9.81 1.86 27.60
CA GLY A 157 10.94 2.34 28.38
C GLY A 157 11.32 3.79 28.08
N THR A 158 12.47 4.23 28.60
CA THR A 158 13.03 5.56 28.35
C THR A 158 14.46 5.42 27.81
N GLY A 159 14.91 6.35 26.99
CA GLY A 159 16.27 6.37 26.49
C GLY A 159 16.51 7.41 25.41
N PHE A 160 17.45 8.32 25.70
CA PHE A 160 17.94 9.32 24.77
C PHE A 160 19.33 8.92 24.25
N THR A 161 19.37 8.44 23.01
CA THR A 161 20.53 7.79 22.39
C THR A 161 21.02 8.54 21.16
N ASN A 162 22.23 8.21 20.72
CA ASN A 162 22.88 8.82 19.58
C ASN A 162 23.10 7.77 18.47
N LEU A 163 23.06 8.21 17.22
CA LEU A 163 23.22 7.38 16.05
C LEU A 163 24.38 7.89 15.18
N LYS A 164 25.35 7.00 14.91
CA LYS A 164 26.42 7.19 13.94
C LYS A 164 25.97 6.60 12.62
N ILE A 165 25.88 7.43 11.59
CA ILE A 165 25.50 7.01 10.24
C ILE A 165 26.73 7.10 9.35
N GLU A 166 26.98 6.08 8.54
CA GLU A 166 28.00 6.08 7.49
C GLU A 166 27.31 5.85 6.15
N VAL A 167 27.39 6.85 5.26
CA VAL A 167 26.87 6.78 3.90
C VAL A 167 27.95 6.21 3.00
N VAL A 168 27.64 5.10 2.35
CA VAL A 168 28.60 4.35 1.52
C VAL A 168 28.00 3.99 0.17
N LYS A 169 28.85 3.68 -0.80
CA LYS A 169 28.47 3.02 -2.05
C LYS A 169 29.08 1.63 -2.12
N TYR A 170 28.39 0.69 -2.74
CA TYR A 170 28.98 -0.61 -3.03
C TYR A 170 30.09 -0.49 -4.07
N ASP A 171 31.23 -1.08 -3.78
CA ASP A 171 32.43 -1.05 -4.62
C ASP A 171 33.15 -2.41 -4.51
N PRO A 172 32.98 -3.31 -5.50
CA PRO A 172 33.56 -4.65 -5.45
C PRO A 172 35.09 -4.64 -5.55
N THR A 173 35.70 -3.52 -5.95
CA THR A 173 37.16 -3.38 -6.06
C THR A 173 37.82 -3.01 -4.73
N HIS A 174 37.04 -2.49 -3.77
CA HIS A 174 37.56 -2.13 -2.45
C HIS A 174 37.56 -3.37 -1.53
N PRO A 175 38.62 -3.62 -0.74
CA PRO A 175 38.67 -4.75 0.22
C PRO A 175 37.51 -4.86 1.21
N LYS A 176 36.84 -3.75 1.53
CA LYS A 176 35.67 -3.70 2.44
C LYS A 176 34.34 -3.79 1.69
N LEU A 177 34.36 -3.92 0.36
CA LEU A 177 33.22 -3.90 -0.56
C LEU A 177 32.39 -2.61 -0.57
N TYR A 178 32.74 -1.63 0.28
CA TYR A 178 32.01 -0.37 0.44
C TYR A 178 32.97 0.80 0.59
N SER A 179 32.69 1.87 -0.16
CA SER A 179 33.47 3.11 -0.20
C SER A 179 32.63 4.27 0.35
N PRO A 180 33.17 5.16 1.20
CA PRO A 180 32.40 6.27 1.78
C PRO A 180 31.99 7.28 0.71
N VAL A 181 30.80 7.87 0.88
CA VAL A 181 30.27 8.94 0.01
C VAL A 181 30.15 10.22 0.85
N PRO A 182 31.04 11.22 0.64
CA PRO A 182 31.04 12.45 1.43
C PRO A 182 29.96 13.44 0.98
N ASN A 183 29.63 14.39 1.86
CA ASN A 183 28.68 15.48 1.64
C ASN A 183 27.30 15.00 1.15
N SER A 184 26.82 13.90 1.71
CA SER A 184 25.51 13.33 1.42
C SER A 184 24.45 13.87 2.36
N ILE A 185 23.28 14.20 1.82
CA ILE A 185 22.09 14.57 2.58
C ILE A 185 21.49 13.29 3.15
N VAL A 186 21.36 13.23 4.47
CA VAL A 186 20.71 12.14 5.19
C VAL A 186 19.35 12.63 5.68
N VAL A 187 18.31 11.89 5.34
CA VAL A 187 16.93 12.16 5.71
C VAL A 187 16.47 11.05 6.64
N ILE A 188 16.04 11.43 7.84
CA ILE A 188 15.56 10.51 8.87
C ILE A 188 14.15 10.90 9.26
N TYR A 189 13.25 9.94 9.29
CA TYR A 189 11.93 10.07 9.89
C TYR A 189 11.57 8.78 10.60
N LYS A 190 10.57 8.79 11.48
CA LYS A 190 10.19 7.59 12.25
C LYS A 190 9.02 6.87 11.60
N VAL A 191 9.11 5.54 11.62
CA VAL A 191 8.07 4.60 11.21
C VAL A 191 7.62 3.77 12.41
N HIS A 192 6.47 3.11 12.28
CA HIS A 192 5.94 2.25 13.33
C HIS A 192 6.93 1.12 13.67
N ALA A 193 7.07 0.81 14.96
CA ALA A 193 7.93 -0.25 15.48
C ALA A 193 7.20 -1.04 16.58
N TRP A 194 7.81 -2.12 17.07
CA TRP A 194 7.23 -2.96 18.13
C TRP A 194 6.94 -2.13 19.40
N TYR A 195 5.72 -2.26 19.97
CA TYR A 195 5.14 -1.45 21.06
C TYR A 195 4.81 0.02 20.78
N ALA A 196 5.16 0.54 19.60
CA ALA A 196 4.83 1.90 19.25
C ALA A 196 3.31 2.04 19.07
N SER A 197 2.74 3.16 19.53
CA SER A 197 1.36 3.51 19.18
C SER A 197 1.26 3.85 17.68
N GLY A 198 0.08 4.11 17.11
CA GLY A 198 -0.04 4.52 15.70
C GLY A 198 0.56 5.90 15.36
N TYR A 199 0.95 6.68 16.38
CA TYR A 199 1.37 8.09 16.29
C TYR A 199 2.85 8.43 15.98
N PRO A 200 3.86 7.54 16.11
CA PRO A 200 5.24 7.85 15.80
C PRO A 200 5.54 7.75 14.30
N TYR A 201 4.55 7.45 13.46
CA TYR A 201 4.66 7.54 12.01
C TYR A 201 4.71 9.01 11.60
N THR A 202 5.94 9.51 11.40
CA THR A 202 6.21 10.94 11.17
C THR A 202 6.53 11.26 9.73
N ARG A 203 6.49 10.28 8.82
CA ARG A 203 6.77 10.50 7.39
C ARG A 203 5.86 11.55 6.75
N TYR A 204 4.61 11.68 7.19
CA TYR A 204 3.70 12.71 6.68
C TYR A 204 3.59 13.93 7.62
N ASN A 205 4.40 13.95 8.69
CA ASN A 205 4.54 15.11 9.56
C ASN A 205 5.76 15.92 9.10
N PRO A 206 5.60 17.13 8.54
CA PRO A 206 6.73 17.94 8.08
C PRO A 206 7.72 18.28 9.20
N PHE A 207 7.25 18.30 10.46
CA PHE A 207 8.07 18.57 11.63
C PHE A 207 8.81 17.34 12.17
N GLY A 208 8.51 16.15 11.67
CA GLY A 208 9.09 14.89 12.17
C GLY A 208 10.36 14.42 11.46
N TYR A 209 10.88 15.22 10.54
CA TYR A 209 12.08 14.92 9.77
C TYR A 209 13.34 15.48 10.45
N ILE A 210 14.40 14.67 10.51
CA ILE A 210 15.76 15.12 10.78
C ILE A 210 16.52 15.06 9.47
N ILE A 211 16.98 16.22 9.00
CA ILE A 211 17.76 16.34 7.77
C ILE A 211 19.12 16.91 8.13
N ASN A 212 20.19 16.23 7.72
CA ASN A 212 21.56 16.67 7.99
C ASN A 212 22.51 16.19 6.89
N ILE A 213 23.72 16.75 6.84
CA ILE A 213 24.72 16.46 5.80
C ILE A 213 25.90 15.71 6.43
N THR A 214 26.43 14.70 5.73
CA THR A 214 27.62 13.98 6.19
C THR A 214 28.91 14.79 6.04
N ASP A 215 29.91 14.44 6.85
CA ASP A 215 31.26 15.00 6.74
C ASP A 215 32.02 14.50 5.49
N GLY A 216 33.28 14.93 5.35
CA GLY A 216 34.17 14.53 4.26
C GLY A 216 34.54 13.03 4.23
N ASN A 217 34.16 12.26 5.25
CA ASN A 217 34.32 10.80 5.30
C ASN A 217 32.98 10.07 5.12
N GLY A 218 31.91 10.78 4.76
CA GLY A 218 30.57 10.21 4.62
C GLY A 218 29.92 9.84 5.95
N LYS A 219 30.35 10.42 7.08
CA LYS A 219 29.83 10.12 8.41
C LYS A 219 28.96 11.24 8.96
N LEU A 220 27.95 10.88 9.73
CA LEU A 220 27.05 11.80 10.41
C LEU A 220 26.78 11.31 11.85
N TYR A 221 26.71 12.24 12.79
CA TYR A 221 26.36 11.97 14.18
C TYR A 221 25.04 12.66 14.55
N VAL A 222 24.00 11.85 14.74
CA VAL A 222 22.67 12.33 15.13
C VAL A 222 22.49 12.11 16.63
N LYS A 223 22.09 13.17 17.34
CA LYS A 223 21.81 13.14 18.78
C LYS A 223 20.30 13.18 19.01
N GLY A 224 19.84 12.49 20.05
CA GLY A 224 18.44 12.53 20.44
C GLY A 224 17.56 11.70 19.52
N LEU A 225 17.81 10.39 19.51
CA LEU A 225 16.87 9.44 18.95
C LEU A 225 16.33 8.54 20.08
N PRO A 226 15.09 8.04 19.96
CA PRO A 226 14.54 7.10 20.92
C PRO A 226 15.16 5.71 20.74
N ILE A 227 15.33 5.00 21.85
CA ILE A 227 15.61 3.56 21.81
C ILE A 227 14.37 2.79 21.31
N LEU A 228 14.57 1.59 20.76
CA LEU A 228 13.48 0.71 20.32
C LEU A 228 12.42 0.52 21.41
N HIS A 229 12.85 0.30 22.66
CA HIS A 229 11.96 0.09 23.79
C HIS A 229 11.17 1.33 24.21
N ALA A 230 11.51 2.53 23.75
CA ALA A 230 10.77 3.75 24.11
C ALA A 230 9.39 3.84 23.43
N ALA A 231 9.01 2.87 22.59
CA ALA A 231 7.71 2.86 21.91
C ALA A 231 7.45 4.14 21.07
N ALA A 232 8.53 4.78 20.60
CA ALA A 232 8.49 6.04 19.85
C ALA A 232 8.77 5.86 18.35
N GLY A 233 8.70 4.62 17.85
CA GLY A 233 9.00 4.24 16.47
C GLY A 233 10.48 3.99 16.19
N ALA A 234 10.77 3.40 15.03
CA ALA A 234 12.14 3.18 14.56
C ALA A 234 12.51 4.23 13.50
N PRO A 235 13.75 4.76 13.50
CA PRO A 235 14.22 5.63 12.43
C PRO A 235 14.35 4.89 11.09
N MET A 236 13.77 5.48 10.05
CA MET A 236 13.99 5.15 8.65
C MET A 236 15.03 6.12 8.09
N ILE A 237 16.11 5.61 7.49
CA ILE A 237 17.25 6.40 7.05
C ILE A 237 17.43 6.27 5.54
N TYR A 238 17.28 7.39 4.84
CA TYR A 238 17.64 7.53 3.45
C TYR A 238 18.81 8.50 3.30
N ALA A 239 19.64 8.26 2.30
CA ALA A 239 20.71 9.17 1.93
C ALA A 239 20.64 9.50 0.43
N TYR A 240 20.96 10.74 0.11
CA TYR A 240 21.02 11.28 -1.23
C TYR A 240 22.30 12.07 -1.39
N LYS A 241 22.83 12.16 -2.61
CA LYS A 241 23.90 13.12 -2.92
C LYS A 241 23.46 14.01 -4.05
N VAL A 242 23.67 15.30 -3.86
CA VAL A 242 23.37 16.33 -4.86
C VAL A 242 24.69 16.79 -5.47
N ASP A 243 24.72 17.02 -6.77
CA ASP A 243 25.83 17.69 -7.42
C ASP A 243 25.80 19.19 -7.10
N GLU A 244 26.90 19.71 -6.56
CA GLU A 244 26.97 21.09 -6.08
C GLU A 244 26.83 22.13 -7.21
N LYS A 245 27.15 21.75 -8.46
CA LYS A 245 27.09 22.65 -9.61
C LYS A 245 25.72 22.64 -10.29
N SER A 246 25.18 21.45 -10.58
CA SER A 246 23.90 21.32 -11.29
C SER A 246 22.68 21.36 -10.36
N GLY A 247 22.85 21.05 -9.07
CA GLY A 247 21.74 20.85 -8.13
C GLY A 247 20.98 19.54 -8.34
N GLU A 248 21.44 18.66 -9.25
CA GLU A 248 20.79 17.38 -9.53
C GLU A 248 21.17 16.30 -8.49
N ILE A 249 20.24 15.39 -8.18
CA ILE A 249 20.52 14.24 -7.31
C ILE A 249 21.26 13.17 -8.11
N ILE A 250 22.53 12.94 -7.78
CA ILE A 250 23.42 12.00 -8.48
C ILE A 250 23.58 10.64 -7.78
N TYR A 251 23.30 10.57 -6.47
CA TYR A 251 23.23 9.31 -5.72
C TYR A 251 21.89 9.14 -5.04
N PHE A 252 21.36 7.92 -5.11
CA PHE A 252 20.05 7.54 -4.59
C PHE A 252 20.17 6.37 -3.60
N PRO A 253 19.22 6.21 -2.65
CA PRO A 253 19.17 5.06 -1.76
C PRO A 253 19.08 3.74 -2.53
N ASP A 254 19.90 2.78 -2.15
CA ASP A 254 19.96 1.46 -2.79
C ASP A 254 19.07 0.43 -2.06
N GLU A 255 17.99 -0.01 -2.69
CA GLU A 255 17.08 -1.10 -2.27
C GLU A 255 17.56 -2.48 -2.75
N GLY A 256 18.68 -2.53 -3.47
CA GLY A 256 19.28 -3.74 -4.02
C GLY A 256 19.87 -4.70 -2.97
N SER A 257 20.41 -5.82 -3.44
CA SER A 257 20.97 -6.88 -2.58
C SER A 257 22.15 -6.40 -1.72
N HIS A 258 23.01 -5.57 -2.30
CA HIS A 258 24.17 -4.96 -1.61
C HIS A 258 23.81 -3.65 -0.88
N GLY A 259 22.60 -3.13 -1.09
CA GLY A 259 22.04 -1.96 -0.43
C GLY A 259 21.22 -2.35 0.80
N ALA A 260 19.92 -2.03 0.77
CA ALA A 260 18.95 -2.33 1.83
C ALA A 260 18.82 -3.82 2.14
N GLY A 261 19.11 -4.70 1.17
CA GLY A 261 19.18 -6.14 1.39
C GLY A 261 20.27 -6.57 2.39
N THR A 262 21.34 -5.77 2.53
CA THR A 262 22.42 -5.98 3.49
C THR A 262 22.34 -5.02 4.69
N PHE A 263 22.04 -3.75 4.44
CA PHE A 263 21.91 -2.69 5.44
C PHE A 263 20.52 -2.03 5.34
N PRO A 264 19.51 -2.58 6.05
CA PRO A 264 18.14 -2.08 5.97
C PRO A 264 18.01 -0.60 6.30
N HIS A 265 17.11 0.11 5.60
CA HIS A 265 16.81 1.52 5.85
C HIS A 265 16.21 1.76 7.25
N MET A 266 15.42 0.81 7.76
CA MET A 266 14.87 0.88 9.11
C MET A 266 15.92 0.40 10.11
N VAL A 267 16.32 1.27 11.03
CA VAL A 267 17.35 0.98 12.02
C VAL A 267 16.73 0.89 13.41
N GLU A 268 16.93 -0.24 14.08
CA GLU A 268 16.52 -0.38 15.47
C GLU A 268 17.64 0.07 16.42
N ILE A 269 17.38 1.11 17.21
CA ILE A 269 18.36 1.61 18.17
C ILE A 269 18.26 0.81 19.47
N ARG A 270 19.28 -0.04 19.72
CA ARG A 270 19.35 -0.92 20.89
C ARG A 270 20.46 -0.55 21.88
N GLN A 271 21.34 0.38 21.50
CA GLN A 271 22.52 0.76 22.26
C GLN A 271 22.55 2.29 22.52
N PRO A 272 23.28 2.77 23.54
CA PRO A 272 23.45 4.21 23.80
C PRO A 272 24.10 4.99 22.66
N ILE A 273 24.94 4.32 21.86
CA ILE A 273 25.51 4.83 20.61
C ILE A 273 25.38 3.71 19.58
N GLN A 274 24.39 3.81 18.69
CA GLN A 274 24.18 2.86 17.61
C GLN A 274 24.99 3.31 16.38
N THR A 275 25.53 2.35 15.63
CA THR A 275 26.10 2.62 14.30
C THR A 275 25.22 1.98 13.24
N ALA A 276 24.97 2.71 12.16
CA ALA A 276 24.22 2.26 11.01
C ALA A 276 24.93 2.68 9.71
N ARG A 277 24.79 1.85 8.69
CA ARG A 277 25.22 2.16 7.33
C ARG A 277 24.00 2.35 6.45
N THR A 278 24.06 3.31 5.55
CA THR A 278 23.07 3.48 4.50
C THR A 278 23.80 3.50 3.17
N VAL A 279 23.32 2.69 2.23
CA VAL A 279 24.00 2.48 0.95
C VAL A 279 23.31 3.32 -0.11
N VAL A 280 24.11 3.99 -0.92
CA VAL A 280 23.67 4.76 -2.06
C VAL A 280 24.36 4.28 -3.33
N PHE A 281 23.68 4.41 -4.45
CA PHE A 281 24.24 4.10 -5.76
C PHE A 281 24.09 5.29 -6.70
N GLU A 282 24.98 5.34 -7.69
CA GLU A 282 25.04 6.37 -8.70
C GLU A 282 24.03 6.07 -9.83
N GLY A 283 23.16 7.03 -10.16
CA GLY A 283 22.06 6.75 -11.08
C GLY A 283 21.25 7.97 -11.52
N GLY A 284 20.04 7.70 -11.99
CA GLY A 284 19.03 8.69 -12.35
C GLY A 284 17.65 8.31 -11.80
N CYS A 285 16.65 9.15 -12.08
CA CYS A 285 15.30 8.98 -11.54
C CYS A 285 14.24 9.02 -12.65
N ILE A 286 13.32 8.05 -12.68
CA ILE A 286 12.06 8.15 -13.44
C ILE A 286 10.99 8.69 -12.50
N VAL A 287 10.26 9.72 -12.93
CA VAL A 287 9.15 10.30 -12.16
C VAL A 287 7.83 9.96 -12.82
N LEU A 288 6.98 9.30 -12.05
CA LEU A 288 5.70 8.74 -12.45
C LEU A 288 4.57 9.42 -11.68
N PRO A 289 3.89 10.41 -12.28
CA PRO A 289 2.72 11.02 -11.69
C PRO A 289 1.48 10.13 -11.91
N ASP A 290 0.38 10.50 -11.23
CA ASP A 290 -0.94 9.91 -11.37
C ASP A 290 -1.00 8.41 -11.05
N ILE A 291 -0.37 8.01 -9.94
CA ILE A 291 -0.50 6.66 -9.38
C ILE A 291 -1.87 6.52 -8.72
N ILE A 292 -2.89 6.28 -9.54
CA ILE A 292 -4.29 6.11 -9.14
C ILE A 292 -4.83 4.78 -9.65
N LEU A 293 -6.01 4.38 -9.17
CA LEU A 293 -6.77 3.26 -9.71
C LEU A 293 -7.84 3.79 -10.67
N PRO A 294 -7.69 3.65 -12.01
CA PRO A 294 -8.58 4.30 -12.98
C PRO A 294 -10.00 3.73 -13.01
N ASP A 295 -10.22 2.53 -12.47
CA ASP A 295 -11.54 1.90 -12.33
C ASP A 295 -12.13 2.06 -10.92
N LYS A 296 -11.34 2.55 -9.96
CA LYS A 296 -11.71 2.81 -8.58
C LYS A 296 -11.00 4.07 -8.12
N LEU A 297 -11.49 5.26 -8.49
CA LEU A 297 -10.93 6.56 -8.13
C LEU A 297 -11.08 6.87 -6.62
N TRP A 298 -10.59 5.97 -5.78
CA TRP A 298 -10.45 6.12 -4.34
C TRP A 298 -9.28 7.05 -4.03
N SER A 299 -9.31 7.65 -2.85
CA SER A 299 -8.17 8.45 -2.39
C SER A 299 -6.95 7.53 -2.24
N THR A 300 -5.79 7.97 -2.75
CA THR A 300 -4.51 7.26 -2.59
C THR A 300 -4.02 7.24 -1.16
N ILE A 301 -4.48 8.19 -0.34
CA ILE A 301 -4.30 8.22 1.09
C ILE A 301 -5.46 9.00 1.70
N THR A 302 -5.95 8.53 2.84
CA THR A 302 -7.01 9.19 3.59
C THR A 302 -6.43 9.68 4.90
N LEU A 303 -6.25 10.99 5.01
CA LEU A 303 -5.81 11.60 6.24
C LEU A 303 -6.99 11.64 7.24
N GLY A 304 -7.18 10.54 7.98
CA GLY A 304 -7.96 10.48 9.25
C GLY A 304 -9.27 9.66 9.28
N THR A 305 -9.49 8.98 10.41
CA THR A 305 -10.80 8.48 10.93
C THR A 305 -11.02 8.86 12.42
N TYR A 306 -10.14 9.67 13.03
CA TYR A 306 -10.04 9.84 14.50
C TYR A 306 -10.20 11.27 15.02
N TYR A 307 -11.02 12.12 14.40
CA TYR A 307 -11.17 13.53 14.84
C TYR A 307 -9.86 14.34 14.84
N ASN A 308 -8.83 13.85 14.13
CA ASN A 308 -7.50 14.44 14.06
C ASN A 308 -7.10 14.55 12.58
N PRO A 309 -6.87 15.76 12.03
CA PRO A 309 -6.55 15.94 10.62
C PRO A 309 -5.18 15.38 10.22
N PHE A 310 -4.40 14.83 11.16
CA PHE A 310 -2.97 14.60 10.99
C PHE A 310 -2.47 13.22 11.43
N THR A 311 -3.36 12.28 11.73
CA THR A 311 -3.02 10.85 11.63
C THR A 311 -3.33 10.39 10.21
N PRO A 312 -2.31 10.28 9.35
CA PRO A 312 -2.47 10.11 7.90
C PRO A 312 -3.02 8.74 7.48
N ILE A 313 -3.12 7.81 8.43
CA ILE A 313 -3.60 6.45 8.20
C ILE A 313 -4.79 6.26 9.13
N GLY A 314 -5.98 6.60 8.62
CA GLY A 314 -7.22 6.21 9.25
C GLY A 314 -7.37 4.69 9.28
N PHE A 315 -8.14 4.15 10.23
CA PHE A 315 -8.60 2.77 10.16
C PHE A 315 -9.70 2.72 9.09
N THR A 316 -9.32 2.70 7.80
CA THR A 316 -10.25 2.56 6.68
C THR A 316 -10.47 1.09 6.37
N TYR A 317 -11.67 0.73 5.91
CA TYR A 317 -11.99 -0.65 5.52
C TYR A 317 -11.34 -1.10 4.20
N TYR A 318 -10.72 -0.18 3.46
CA TYR A 318 -9.86 -0.46 2.32
C TYR A 318 -8.43 0.03 2.56
N GLU A 319 -7.48 -0.49 1.78
CA GLU A 319 -6.05 -0.21 1.90
C GLU A 319 -5.74 1.28 1.70
N SER A 320 -5.47 1.99 2.80
CA SER A 320 -5.04 3.39 2.83
C SER A 320 -3.81 3.50 3.74
N PRO A 321 -2.70 4.13 3.30
CA PRO A 321 -2.46 4.58 1.93
C PRO A 321 -2.55 3.40 0.94
N LEU A 322 -2.86 3.71 -0.32
CA LEU A 322 -2.91 2.74 -1.40
C LEU A 322 -1.59 1.97 -1.44
N THR A 323 -1.62 0.72 -1.01
CA THR A 323 -0.45 -0.14 -1.03
C THR A 323 -0.06 -0.39 -2.47
N ILE A 324 1.17 -0.04 -2.82
CA ILE A 324 1.75 -0.37 -4.11
C ILE A 324 2.98 -1.26 -3.94
N SER A 325 3.13 -2.20 -4.86
CA SER A 325 4.34 -3.00 -5.01
C SER A 325 4.99 -2.67 -6.35
N ILE A 326 6.29 -2.46 -6.32
CA ILE A 326 7.05 -2.00 -7.47
C ILE A 326 8.10 -3.06 -7.76
N ASP A 327 8.08 -3.58 -8.99
CA ASP A 327 9.13 -4.48 -9.47
C ASP A 327 9.88 -3.81 -10.62
N LEU A 328 11.20 -3.66 -10.46
CA LEU A 328 12.11 -3.18 -11.50
C LEU A 328 12.89 -4.37 -12.08
N PHE A 329 13.06 -4.36 -13.39
CA PHE A 329 13.74 -5.42 -14.13
C PHE A 329 14.65 -4.82 -15.19
N GLU A 330 15.76 -5.50 -15.48
CA GLU A 330 16.50 -5.26 -16.71
C GLU A 330 15.70 -5.75 -17.92
N ALA A 331 15.58 -4.91 -18.95
CA ALA A 331 14.71 -5.15 -20.10
C ALA A 331 15.09 -6.39 -20.94
N VAL A 332 16.36 -6.81 -20.88
CA VAL A 332 16.86 -7.94 -21.70
C VAL A 332 16.79 -9.26 -20.93
N SER A 333 17.20 -9.26 -19.67
CA SER A 333 17.33 -10.46 -18.84
C SER A 333 16.08 -10.74 -17.99
N TYR A 334 15.21 -9.74 -17.79
CA TYR A 334 14.10 -9.76 -16.83
C TYR A 334 14.54 -10.05 -15.39
N VAL A 335 15.82 -9.83 -15.08
CA VAL A 335 16.38 -9.99 -13.74
C VAL A 335 16.29 -8.65 -13.00
N LYS A 336 16.09 -8.70 -11.69
CA LYS A 336 16.14 -7.49 -10.85
C LYS A 336 17.59 -6.95 -10.85
N PRO A 337 17.81 -5.66 -11.14
CA PRO A 337 19.14 -5.09 -11.10
C PRO A 337 19.74 -5.18 -9.69
N LEU A 338 21.07 -5.27 -9.60
CA LEU A 338 21.78 -5.38 -8.30
C LEU A 338 21.60 -4.14 -7.42
N SER A 339 21.46 -2.97 -8.04
CA SER A 339 21.16 -1.70 -7.37
C SER A 339 19.95 -1.05 -8.03
N TYR A 340 19.00 -0.59 -7.22
CA TYR A 340 17.81 0.13 -7.64
C TYR A 340 17.16 0.79 -6.44
N GLY A 341 16.12 1.59 -6.64
CA GLY A 341 15.30 2.04 -5.53
C GLY A 341 13.95 2.59 -5.98
N SER A 342 13.08 2.87 -5.04
CA SER A 342 11.81 3.53 -5.34
C SER A 342 11.28 4.29 -4.13
N TYR A 343 10.56 5.38 -4.38
CA TYR A 343 9.89 6.15 -3.35
C TYR A 343 8.51 6.56 -3.82
N TYR A 344 7.47 6.17 -3.06
CA TYR A 344 6.09 6.52 -3.36
C TYR A 344 5.53 7.53 -2.37
N GLU A 345 5.08 8.67 -2.88
CA GLU A 345 4.40 9.72 -2.12
C GLU A 345 2.90 9.70 -2.43
N PRO A 346 2.07 9.05 -1.59
CA PRO A 346 0.65 8.88 -1.87
C PRO A 346 -0.14 10.18 -1.79
N THR A 347 0.29 11.19 -1.02
CA THR A 347 -0.42 12.48 -0.92
C THR A 347 -0.45 13.24 -2.26
N LYS A 348 0.54 12.97 -3.12
CA LYS A 348 0.66 13.56 -4.47
C LYS A 348 0.45 12.53 -5.58
N ALA A 349 0.10 11.28 -5.23
CA ALA A 349 0.04 10.14 -6.16
C ALA A 349 1.30 10.04 -7.06
N LEU A 350 2.49 10.22 -6.45
CA LEU A 350 3.75 10.46 -7.16
C LEU A 350 4.77 9.37 -6.82
N LEU A 351 5.24 8.63 -7.83
CA LEU A 351 6.21 7.56 -7.68
C LEU A 351 7.54 7.95 -8.33
N LEU A 352 8.62 7.76 -7.59
CA LEU A 352 10.00 7.92 -8.04
C LEU A 352 10.63 6.53 -8.17
N LEU A 353 11.25 6.24 -9.31
CA LEU A 353 12.06 5.04 -9.51
C LEU A 353 13.51 5.43 -9.69
N TYR A 354 14.38 4.91 -8.83
CA TYR A 354 15.81 5.13 -8.90
C TYR A 354 16.46 4.02 -9.71
N VAL A 355 17.20 4.40 -10.76
CA VAL A 355 17.70 3.50 -11.79
C VAL A 355 19.21 3.66 -11.95
N PRO A 356 19.99 2.57 -11.94
CA PRO A 356 21.43 2.63 -12.14
C PRO A 356 21.79 3.06 -13.57
N LYS A 357 22.92 3.76 -13.70
CA LYS A 357 23.44 4.17 -15.00
C LYS A 357 23.84 2.96 -15.86
N GLY A 358 23.55 3.03 -17.16
CA GLY A 358 23.98 2.04 -18.15
C GLY A 358 23.01 0.87 -18.35
N TYR A 359 21.97 0.73 -17.51
CA TYR A 359 21.00 -0.35 -17.61
C TYR A 359 19.74 0.11 -18.35
N ARG A 360 19.16 -0.81 -19.14
CA ARG A 360 17.80 -0.64 -19.68
C ARG A 360 16.83 -1.22 -18.67
N ILE A 361 16.06 -0.38 -18.01
CA ILE A 361 15.14 -0.80 -16.96
C ILE A 361 13.69 -0.73 -17.42
N GLN A 362 12.93 -1.73 -17.02
CA GLN A 362 11.49 -1.77 -17.06
C GLN A 362 10.94 -1.81 -15.64
N ALA A 363 9.71 -1.37 -15.46
CA ALA A 363 9.08 -1.45 -14.16
C ALA A 363 7.61 -1.84 -14.27
N THR A 364 7.13 -2.53 -13.26
CA THR A 364 5.71 -2.81 -13.08
C THR A 364 5.25 -2.26 -11.74
N VAL A 365 4.14 -1.54 -11.75
CA VAL A 365 3.50 -1.06 -10.53
C VAL A 365 2.24 -1.89 -10.34
N SER A 366 2.17 -2.55 -9.21
CA SER A 366 1.00 -3.27 -8.74
C SER A 366 0.38 -2.52 -7.58
N ALA A 367 -0.94 -2.57 -7.49
CA ALA A 367 -1.68 -1.96 -6.39
C ALA A 367 -2.53 -3.01 -5.70
N THR A 368 -2.91 -2.71 -4.46
CA THR A 368 -3.71 -3.57 -3.56
C THR A 368 -2.99 -4.84 -3.12
N GLY A 369 -3.47 -5.51 -2.06
CA GLY A 369 -2.94 -6.76 -1.54
C GLY A 369 -3.00 -7.94 -2.52
N GLN A 370 -3.81 -7.85 -3.58
CA GLN A 370 -3.82 -8.83 -4.68
C GLN A 370 -2.69 -8.61 -5.69
N ALA A 371 -1.86 -7.58 -5.51
CA ALA A 371 -0.77 -7.20 -6.42
C ALA A 371 -1.23 -7.09 -7.88
N ARG A 372 -2.42 -6.50 -8.11
CA ARG A 372 -2.95 -6.28 -9.46
C ARG A 372 -2.04 -5.30 -10.20
N LYS A 373 -1.51 -5.71 -11.35
CA LYS A 373 -0.62 -4.87 -12.17
C LYS A 373 -1.42 -3.74 -12.83
N ILE A 374 -1.19 -2.51 -12.38
CA ILE A 374 -1.94 -1.32 -12.83
C ILE A 374 -1.13 -0.46 -13.82
N ILE A 375 0.20 -0.52 -13.77
CA ILE A 375 1.08 0.22 -14.68
C ILE A 375 2.19 -0.72 -15.16
N LEU A 376 2.45 -0.70 -16.47
CA LEU A 376 3.59 -1.37 -17.11
C LEU A 376 4.45 -0.30 -17.80
N LEU A 377 5.69 -0.15 -17.36
CA LEU A 377 6.69 0.75 -17.95
C LEU A 377 7.69 -0.08 -18.73
N LEU A 378 7.31 -0.40 -19.96
CA LEU A 378 8.05 -1.29 -20.85
C LEU A 378 8.74 -0.54 -21.99
N ASN A 379 8.24 0.65 -22.34
CA ASN A 379 8.57 1.36 -23.58
C ASN A 379 8.33 0.44 -24.79
N ASN A 380 7.10 -0.06 -24.91
CA ASN A 380 6.70 -1.05 -25.90
C ASN A 380 5.93 -0.45 -27.08
N SER A 381 5.77 -1.26 -28.12
CA SER A 381 5.02 -0.95 -29.34
C SER A 381 4.28 -2.21 -29.80
N MET A 382 3.38 -2.10 -30.79
CA MET A 382 2.72 -3.27 -31.37
C MET A 382 3.72 -4.28 -31.96
N ASN A 383 4.83 -3.80 -32.55
CA ASN A 383 5.85 -4.66 -33.16
C ASN A 383 6.81 -5.28 -32.13
N ASN A 384 7.02 -4.61 -30.99
CA ASN A 384 7.81 -5.12 -29.86
C ASN A 384 7.00 -4.96 -28.56
N PRO A 385 6.10 -5.92 -28.24
CA PRO A 385 5.20 -5.81 -27.09
C PRO A 385 5.89 -5.89 -25.74
N ASP A 386 7.04 -6.56 -25.70
CA ASP A 386 7.90 -6.71 -24.53
C ASP A 386 8.67 -5.41 -24.23
N GLY A 387 8.89 -4.57 -25.25
CA GLY A 387 9.43 -3.23 -25.13
C GLY A 387 10.95 -3.15 -25.04
N TYR A 388 11.47 -1.92 -25.09
CA TYR A 388 12.91 -1.66 -25.12
C TYR A 388 13.49 -1.28 -23.74
N GLY A 389 12.62 -0.98 -22.77
CA GLY A 389 13.00 -0.37 -21.49
C GLY A 389 13.45 1.09 -21.62
N TYR A 390 13.79 1.66 -20.47
CA TYR A 390 14.29 3.03 -20.32
C TYR A 390 15.78 3.00 -20.01
N LEU A 391 16.60 3.70 -20.79
CA LEU A 391 18.06 3.74 -20.65
C LEU A 391 18.52 5.07 -20.07
N PHE A 392 19.28 5.03 -18.97
CA PHE A 392 19.96 6.19 -18.39
C PHE A 392 21.46 6.13 -18.70
N LYS A 393 21.92 7.00 -19.60
CA LYS A 393 23.35 7.09 -19.96
C LYS A 393 24.14 7.98 -19.01
N GLU A 394 23.50 8.97 -18.42
CA GLU A 394 24.11 9.96 -17.53
C GLU A 394 23.47 9.88 -16.15
N THR A 395 24.26 10.23 -15.14
CA THR A 395 23.85 10.37 -13.75
C THR A 395 23.11 11.67 -13.53
N GLY A 396 22.29 11.76 -12.49
CA GLY A 396 21.58 13.01 -12.17
C GLY A 396 20.31 13.23 -13.00
N ARG A 397 20.23 12.64 -14.20
CA ARG A 397 19.09 12.84 -15.10
C ARG A 397 17.78 12.36 -14.50
N GLN A 398 16.79 13.26 -14.54
CA GLN A 398 15.40 12.98 -14.21
C GLN A 398 14.57 12.84 -15.48
N TYR A 399 13.88 11.71 -15.64
CA TYR A 399 12.92 11.49 -16.72
C TYR A 399 11.49 11.55 -16.19
N ILE A 400 10.79 12.65 -16.47
CA ILE A 400 9.39 12.82 -16.09
C ILE A 400 8.50 12.20 -17.16
N VAL A 401 7.65 11.24 -16.77
CA VAL A 401 6.70 10.62 -17.68
C VAL A 401 5.53 11.58 -17.94
N THR A 402 5.71 12.47 -18.92
CA THR A 402 4.65 13.38 -19.40
C THR A 402 3.48 12.61 -20.00
N PHE A 403 2.25 13.12 -19.83
CA PHE A 403 1.02 12.42 -20.22
C PHE A 403 1.00 10.96 -19.71
N SER A 404 1.41 10.80 -18.46
CA SER A 404 1.50 9.55 -17.67
C SER A 404 0.34 8.60 -17.95
N ILE A 405 -0.89 9.03 -17.68
CA ILE A 405 -2.11 8.20 -17.80
C ILE A 405 -2.27 7.64 -19.22
N TYR A 406 -2.09 8.49 -20.24
CA TYR A 406 -2.12 8.08 -21.64
C TYR A 406 -1.04 7.04 -21.95
N LYS A 407 0.20 7.26 -21.49
CA LYS A 407 1.32 6.31 -21.66
C LYS A 407 1.08 5.00 -20.91
N TYR A 408 0.46 5.03 -19.73
CA TYR A 408 0.10 3.82 -18.97
C TYR A 408 -0.95 3.00 -19.73
N ALA A 409 -2.02 3.68 -20.19
CA ALA A 409 -3.09 3.06 -20.98
C ALA A 409 -2.54 2.41 -22.26
N LYS A 410 -1.70 3.13 -23.01
CA LYS A 410 -1.12 2.70 -24.29
C LYS A 410 -0.20 1.50 -24.14
N GLN A 411 0.69 1.49 -23.14
CA GLN A 411 1.63 0.38 -22.94
C GLN A 411 0.92 -0.91 -22.53
N ILE A 412 -0.10 -0.81 -21.67
CA ILE A 412 -0.94 -1.95 -21.28
C ILE A 412 -1.78 -2.43 -22.47
N TYR A 413 -2.28 -1.50 -23.28
CA TYR A 413 -3.08 -1.81 -24.47
C TYR A 413 -2.29 -2.64 -25.48
N TYR A 414 -1.04 -2.25 -25.77
CA TYR A 414 -0.17 -3.01 -26.68
C TYR A 414 0.09 -4.43 -26.20
N MET A 415 0.33 -4.61 -24.90
CA MET A 415 0.51 -5.94 -24.31
C MET A 415 -0.79 -6.76 -24.37
N ALA A 416 -1.94 -6.16 -24.08
CA ALA A 416 -3.23 -6.84 -24.11
C ALA A 416 -3.64 -7.22 -25.54
N TYR A 417 -3.49 -6.30 -26.49
CA TYR A 417 -3.85 -6.49 -27.90
C TYR A 417 -3.04 -7.61 -28.53
N THR A 418 -1.71 -7.59 -28.38
CA THR A 418 -0.81 -8.59 -28.98
C THR A 418 -1.02 -9.99 -28.39
N ARG A 419 -1.36 -10.09 -27.10
CA ARG A 419 -1.77 -11.36 -26.47
C ARG A 419 -3.09 -11.87 -27.03
N TYR A 420 -4.07 -10.99 -27.19
CA TYR A 420 -5.38 -11.36 -27.70
C TYR A 420 -5.35 -11.71 -29.20
N GLU A 421 -4.54 -11.01 -29.99
CA GLU A 421 -4.31 -11.30 -31.41
C GLU A 421 -3.84 -12.74 -31.63
N LYS A 422 -2.91 -13.24 -30.80
CA LYS A 422 -2.47 -14.65 -30.83
C LYS A 422 -3.63 -15.62 -30.59
N ALA A 423 -4.59 -15.27 -29.73
CA ALA A 423 -5.77 -16.10 -29.48
C ALA A 423 -6.74 -16.07 -30.67
N ILE A 424 -6.97 -14.91 -31.29
CA ILE A 424 -7.84 -14.77 -32.47
C ILE A 424 -7.32 -15.58 -33.66
N VAL A 425 -6.01 -15.57 -33.90
CA VAL A 425 -5.39 -16.38 -34.97
C VAL A 425 -5.67 -17.88 -34.78
N GLN A 426 -5.90 -18.32 -33.54
CA GLN A 426 -6.26 -19.69 -33.19
C GLN A 426 -7.79 -19.93 -33.12
N GLY A 427 -8.60 -18.98 -33.61
CA GLY A 427 -10.06 -19.09 -33.67
C GLY A 427 -10.80 -18.78 -32.37
N ILE A 428 -10.10 -18.29 -31.34
CA ILE A 428 -10.70 -17.96 -30.05
C ILE A 428 -11.15 -16.50 -30.05
N ARG A 429 -12.43 -16.27 -29.77
CA ARG A 429 -12.97 -14.91 -29.58
C ARG A 429 -13.65 -14.75 -28.23
N ASP A 430 -13.32 -13.66 -27.56
CA ASP A 430 -13.92 -13.23 -26.30
C ASP A 430 -14.54 -11.83 -26.49
N PRO A 431 -15.87 -11.72 -26.58
CA PRO A 431 -16.55 -10.45 -26.85
C PRO A 431 -16.24 -9.36 -25.82
N SER A 432 -15.98 -9.76 -24.57
CA SER A 432 -15.61 -8.83 -23.49
C SER A 432 -14.25 -8.18 -23.76
N THR A 433 -13.24 -8.98 -24.10
CA THR A 433 -11.90 -8.49 -24.46
C THR A 433 -11.96 -7.59 -25.70
N GLU A 434 -12.67 -7.99 -26.75
CA GLU A 434 -12.85 -7.18 -27.97
C GLU A 434 -13.48 -5.83 -27.67
N LYS A 435 -14.55 -5.81 -26.88
CA LYS A 435 -15.21 -4.58 -26.46
C LYS A 435 -14.22 -3.63 -25.77
N HIS A 436 -13.46 -4.14 -24.80
CA HIS A 436 -12.52 -3.31 -24.04
C HIS A 436 -11.33 -2.86 -24.88
N LEU A 437 -10.79 -3.69 -25.78
CA LEU A 437 -9.73 -3.30 -26.72
C LEU A 437 -10.20 -2.21 -27.69
N ASN A 438 -11.41 -2.34 -28.24
CA ASN A 438 -11.98 -1.35 -29.15
C ASN A 438 -12.25 -0.01 -28.45
N LEU A 439 -12.84 -0.05 -27.25
CA LEU A 439 -13.03 1.15 -26.43
C LEU A 439 -11.70 1.81 -26.06
N THR A 440 -10.68 1.02 -25.73
CA THR A 440 -9.34 1.54 -25.42
C THR A 440 -8.75 2.26 -26.63
N SER A 441 -8.77 1.63 -27.80
CA SER A 441 -8.28 2.24 -29.05
C SER A 441 -9.03 3.55 -29.38
N TYR A 442 -10.36 3.54 -29.24
CA TYR A 442 -11.20 4.71 -29.44
C TYR A 442 -10.80 5.88 -28.52
N TYR A 443 -10.67 5.63 -27.21
CA TYR A 443 -10.31 6.67 -26.25
C TYR A 443 -8.85 7.11 -26.35
N LEU A 444 -7.92 6.23 -26.74
CA LEU A 444 -6.53 6.62 -27.04
C LEU A 444 -6.47 7.60 -28.22
N ASN A 445 -7.24 7.36 -29.28
CA ASN A 445 -7.31 8.27 -30.43
C ASN A 445 -7.93 9.62 -30.06
N LEU A 446 -9.04 9.63 -29.29
CA LEU A 446 -9.61 10.87 -28.77
C LEU A 446 -8.63 11.64 -27.88
N THR A 447 -7.85 10.92 -27.07
CA THR A 447 -6.80 11.53 -26.25
C THR A 447 -5.73 12.20 -27.11
N GLU A 448 -5.23 11.53 -28.15
CA GLU A 448 -4.24 12.09 -29.08
C GLU A 448 -4.77 13.38 -29.73
N LYS A 449 -6.01 13.36 -30.26
CA LYS A 449 -6.65 14.56 -30.82
C LYS A 449 -6.79 15.69 -29.81
N SER A 450 -7.24 15.41 -28.58
CA SER A 450 -7.37 16.44 -27.55
C SER A 450 -6.02 17.01 -27.10
N ILE A 451 -4.93 16.21 -27.15
CA ILE A 451 -3.57 16.70 -26.90
C ILE A 451 -3.13 17.64 -28.02
N GLU A 452 -3.39 17.29 -29.29
CA GLU A 452 -3.08 18.14 -30.46
C GLU A 452 -3.86 19.47 -30.42
N GLU A 453 -5.11 19.43 -29.97
CA GLU A 453 -5.97 20.60 -29.77
C GLU A 453 -5.63 21.41 -28.50
N ASN A 454 -4.65 20.99 -27.70
CA ASN A 454 -4.29 21.56 -26.39
C ASN A 454 -5.45 21.54 -25.36
N ASN A 455 -6.45 20.68 -25.53
CA ASN A 455 -7.53 20.49 -24.57
C ASN A 455 -7.16 19.41 -23.54
N TYR A 456 -6.33 19.80 -22.57
CA TYR A 456 -5.78 18.86 -21.58
C TYR A 456 -6.83 18.30 -20.62
N VAL A 457 -7.95 19.00 -20.40
CA VAL A 457 -9.05 18.53 -19.55
C VAL A 457 -9.72 17.31 -20.18
N LEU A 458 -10.08 17.41 -21.48
CA LEU A 458 -10.62 16.27 -22.22
C LEU A 458 -9.57 15.18 -22.42
N ALA A 459 -8.32 15.54 -22.73
CA ALA A 459 -7.25 14.58 -22.87
C ALA A 459 -7.05 13.73 -21.60
N ARG A 460 -7.08 14.34 -20.40
CA ARG A 460 -6.99 13.61 -19.12
C ARG A 460 -8.18 12.68 -18.93
N LYS A 461 -9.40 13.16 -19.20
CA LYS A 461 -10.63 12.34 -19.09
C LYS A 461 -10.57 11.11 -20.00
N TYR A 462 -10.28 11.31 -21.29
CA TYR A 462 -10.16 10.19 -22.24
C TYR A 462 -8.98 9.27 -21.93
N SER A 463 -7.88 9.80 -21.36
CA SER A 463 -6.77 8.97 -20.88
C SER A 463 -7.22 8.02 -19.75
N ILE A 464 -8.01 8.51 -18.80
CA ILE A 464 -8.56 7.70 -17.69
C ILE A 464 -9.50 6.61 -18.25
N ASP A 465 -10.38 6.97 -19.18
CA ASP A 465 -11.27 6.02 -19.85
C ASP A 465 -10.50 4.94 -20.61
N ALA A 466 -9.47 5.35 -21.35
CA ALA A 466 -8.56 4.44 -22.05
C ALA A 466 -7.85 3.51 -21.07
N TRP A 467 -7.31 4.04 -19.96
CA TRP A 467 -6.59 3.24 -18.96
C TRP A 467 -7.50 2.22 -18.27
N SER A 468 -8.71 2.63 -17.87
CA SER A 468 -9.70 1.75 -17.25
C SER A 468 -10.09 0.58 -18.15
N ASN A 469 -10.34 0.84 -19.45
CA ASN A 469 -10.65 -0.22 -20.41
C ASN A 469 -9.42 -1.07 -20.76
N SER A 470 -8.24 -0.46 -20.85
CA SER A 470 -6.97 -1.14 -21.11
C SER A 470 -6.66 -2.16 -20.03
N LEU A 471 -6.85 -1.80 -18.76
CA LEU A 471 -6.69 -2.74 -17.63
C LEU A 471 -7.66 -3.91 -17.69
N LYS A 472 -8.94 -3.66 -18.01
CA LYS A 472 -9.94 -4.73 -18.15
C LYS A 472 -9.58 -5.69 -19.30
N ALA A 473 -9.13 -5.15 -20.43
CA ALA A 473 -8.63 -5.94 -21.56
C ALA A 473 -7.37 -6.75 -21.19
N TYR A 474 -6.45 -6.14 -20.45
CA TYR A 474 -5.24 -6.81 -19.96
C TYR A 474 -5.56 -7.96 -18.99
N ASP A 475 -6.41 -7.71 -18.00
CA ASP A 475 -6.80 -8.72 -17.01
C ASP A 475 -7.52 -9.90 -17.69
N ARG A 476 -8.44 -9.62 -18.62
CA ARG A 476 -9.17 -10.65 -19.34
C ARG A 476 -8.28 -11.42 -20.32
N SER A 477 -7.44 -10.74 -21.11
CA SER A 477 -6.50 -11.41 -22.03
C SER A 477 -5.47 -12.26 -21.28
N ARG A 478 -4.97 -11.81 -20.13
CA ARG A 478 -4.12 -12.63 -19.24
C ARG A 478 -4.90 -13.82 -18.68
N GLY A 479 -6.14 -13.64 -18.25
CA GLY A 479 -7.01 -14.72 -17.81
C GLY A 479 -7.15 -15.81 -18.87
N LEU A 480 -7.44 -15.43 -20.12
CA LEU A 480 -7.51 -16.35 -21.25
C LEU A 480 -6.20 -17.15 -21.43
N LEU A 481 -5.03 -16.50 -21.39
CA LEU A 481 -3.74 -17.19 -21.48
C LEU A 481 -3.52 -18.20 -20.35
N ILE A 482 -3.94 -17.86 -19.13
CA ILE A 482 -3.84 -18.75 -17.96
C ILE A 482 -4.78 -19.94 -18.13
N ASP A 483 -6.03 -19.71 -18.55
CA ASP A 483 -7.01 -20.75 -18.82
C ASP A 483 -6.47 -21.74 -19.88
N PHE A 484 -5.84 -21.24 -20.95
CA PHE A 484 -5.18 -22.09 -21.96
C PHE A 484 -3.97 -22.85 -21.43
N THR A 485 -3.20 -22.22 -20.56
CA THR A 485 -2.03 -22.86 -19.95
C THR A 485 -2.50 -24.02 -19.06
N TYR A 486 -3.51 -23.80 -18.21
CA TYR A 486 -4.06 -24.84 -17.35
C TYR A 486 -4.74 -25.96 -18.13
N SER A 487 -5.51 -25.67 -19.17
CA SER A 487 -6.11 -26.70 -20.02
C SER A 487 -5.04 -27.55 -20.72
N THR A 488 -3.99 -26.90 -21.24
CA THR A 488 -2.86 -27.59 -21.90
C THR A 488 -2.09 -28.46 -20.92
N VAL A 489 -1.80 -27.97 -19.70
CA VAL A 489 -1.13 -28.76 -18.65
C VAL A 489 -1.94 -29.98 -18.27
N LEU A 490 -3.26 -29.83 -18.11
CA LEU A 490 -4.16 -30.95 -17.75
C LEU A 490 -4.19 -32.02 -18.86
N ILE A 491 -4.35 -31.61 -20.12
CA ILE A 491 -4.34 -32.53 -21.27
C ILE A 491 -2.98 -33.23 -21.39
N MET A 492 -1.89 -32.50 -21.21
CA MET A 492 -0.54 -33.06 -21.24
C MET A 492 -0.30 -34.11 -20.15
N LEU A 493 -0.81 -33.88 -18.94
CA LEU A 493 -0.70 -34.85 -17.85
C LEU A 493 -1.45 -36.15 -18.17
N LEU A 494 -2.53 -36.08 -18.95
CA LEU A 494 -3.27 -37.26 -19.44
C LEU A 494 -2.57 -38.03 -20.56
N VAL A 495 -1.53 -37.47 -21.20
CA VAL A 495 -0.77 -38.16 -22.26
C VAL A 495 -0.07 -39.41 -21.70
N ALA A 496 0.50 -39.33 -20.50
CA ALA A 496 1.19 -40.46 -19.88
C ALA A 496 0.26 -41.67 -19.60
N PRO A 497 -0.87 -41.53 -18.88
CA PRO A 497 -1.79 -42.65 -18.68
C PRO A 497 -2.43 -43.10 -20.01
N PHE A 498 -2.71 -42.18 -20.94
CA PHE A 498 -3.17 -42.54 -22.28
C PHE A 498 -2.17 -43.44 -23.01
N ALA A 499 -0.88 -43.07 -23.04
CA ALA A 499 0.14 -43.82 -23.75
C ALA A 499 0.31 -45.24 -23.17
N VAL A 500 0.23 -45.40 -21.84
CA VAL A 500 0.26 -46.72 -21.18
C VAL A 500 -0.94 -47.58 -21.58
N LEU A 501 -2.15 -47.01 -21.58
CA LEU A 501 -3.38 -47.73 -21.93
C LEU A 501 -3.45 -48.03 -23.44
N PHE A 502 -3.02 -47.10 -24.28
CA PHE A 502 -3.01 -47.23 -25.73
C PHE A 502 -1.99 -48.28 -26.19
N GLU A 503 -0.79 -48.27 -25.59
CA GLU A 503 0.21 -49.32 -25.79
C GLU A 503 -0.36 -50.69 -25.43
N ALA A 504 -1.00 -50.81 -24.25
CA ALA A 504 -1.62 -52.05 -23.81
C ALA A 504 -2.77 -52.51 -24.72
N LEU A 505 -3.56 -51.58 -25.28
CA LEU A 505 -4.70 -51.89 -26.14
C LEU A 505 -4.29 -52.31 -27.56
N ILE A 506 -3.31 -51.63 -28.18
CA ILE A 506 -2.98 -51.81 -29.60
C ILE A 506 -1.68 -52.57 -29.84
N ILE A 507 -0.61 -52.24 -29.11
CA ILE A 507 0.76 -52.73 -29.39
C ILE A 507 1.12 -53.99 -28.58
N SER A 508 0.83 -54.01 -27.27
CA SER A 508 1.23 -55.05 -26.30
C SER A 508 2.66 -55.56 -26.45
N SER A 509 3.60 -54.65 -26.47
CA SER A 509 5.01 -55.01 -26.40
C SER A 509 5.39 -55.49 -25.00
N THR A 510 6.39 -56.36 -24.91
CA THR A 510 6.89 -56.93 -23.64
C THR A 510 8.32 -56.49 -23.35
N GLY A 511 8.70 -56.48 -22.07
CA GLY A 511 10.05 -56.10 -21.62
C GLY A 511 10.42 -54.65 -21.93
N TYR A 512 11.70 -54.39 -22.24
CA TYR A 512 12.22 -53.04 -22.52
C TYR A 512 11.55 -52.37 -23.73
N ARG A 513 11.07 -53.17 -24.70
CA ARG A 513 10.36 -52.66 -25.88
C ARG A 513 9.08 -51.93 -25.49
N ARG A 514 8.46 -52.30 -24.36
CA ARG A 514 7.29 -51.65 -23.80
C ARG A 514 7.55 -50.22 -23.35
N GLY A 515 8.68 -49.97 -22.70
CA GLY A 515 9.07 -48.61 -22.31
C GLY A 515 9.25 -47.73 -23.54
N ILE A 516 9.94 -48.25 -24.57
CA ILE A 516 10.19 -47.53 -25.82
C ILE A 516 8.89 -47.20 -26.55
N THR A 517 7.94 -48.14 -26.65
CA THR A 517 6.66 -47.92 -27.33
C THR A 517 5.75 -46.94 -26.57
N ILE A 518 5.76 -46.93 -25.23
CA ILE A 518 5.06 -45.92 -24.42
C ILE A 518 5.64 -44.52 -24.69
N VAL A 519 6.97 -44.39 -24.69
CA VAL A 519 7.64 -43.11 -24.96
C VAL A 519 7.34 -42.63 -26.38
N LEU A 520 7.48 -43.50 -27.38
CA LEU A 520 7.14 -43.16 -28.77
C LEU A 520 5.67 -42.77 -28.94
N THR A 521 4.75 -43.50 -28.32
CA THR A 521 3.31 -43.16 -28.33
C THR A 521 3.08 -41.79 -27.69
N SER A 522 3.73 -41.51 -26.56
CA SER A 522 3.63 -40.21 -25.88
C SER A 522 4.13 -39.07 -26.78
N ILE A 523 5.26 -39.26 -27.48
CA ILE A 523 5.83 -38.28 -28.42
C ILE A 523 4.87 -38.03 -29.58
N ILE A 524 4.30 -39.09 -30.18
CA ILE A 524 3.35 -38.98 -31.30
C ILE A 524 2.10 -38.22 -30.86
N VAL A 525 1.53 -38.58 -29.71
CA VAL A 525 0.34 -37.91 -29.15
C VAL A 525 0.64 -36.46 -28.81
N PHE A 526 1.81 -36.16 -28.26
CA PHE A 526 2.25 -34.79 -28.01
C PHE A 526 2.26 -33.96 -29.30
N PHE A 527 2.87 -34.47 -30.38
CA PHE A 527 2.88 -33.74 -31.65
C PHE A 527 1.48 -33.57 -32.22
N LEU A 528 0.62 -34.59 -32.13
CA LEU A 528 -0.76 -34.52 -32.57
C LEU A 528 -1.53 -33.44 -31.79
N LEU A 529 -1.39 -33.40 -30.46
CA LEU A 529 -1.99 -32.38 -29.61
C LEU A 529 -1.42 -30.99 -29.87
N LYS A 530 -0.10 -30.86 -30.14
CA LYS A 530 0.54 -29.59 -30.49
C LYS A 530 -0.11 -28.95 -31.72
N PHE A 531 -0.51 -29.75 -32.71
CA PHE A 531 -1.17 -29.24 -33.92
C PHE A 531 -2.68 -29.02 -33.76
N LEU A 532 -3.35 -29.88 -32.99
CA LEU A 532 -4.82 -29.84 -32.86
C LEU A 532 -5.32 -28.91 -31.74
N HIS A 533 -4.59 -28.78 -30.64
CA HIS A 533 -5.04 -28.04 -29.47
C HIS A 533 -4.46 -26.62 -29.46
N PRO A 534 -5.30 -25.57 -29.57
CA PRO A 534 -4.83 -24.19 -29.75
C PRO A 534 -3.98 -23.71 -28.57
N GLY A 535 -4.19 -24.26 -27.37
CA GLY A 535 -3.41 -23.90 -26.18
C GLY A 535 -1.90 -24.06 -26.36
N PHE A 536 -1.40 -25.03 -27.15
CA PHE A 536 0.04 -25.19 -27.37
C PHE A 536 0.68 -24.06 -28.20
N ASN A 537 -0.12 -23.40 -29.05
CA ASN A 537 0.34 -22.27 -29.86
C ASN A 537 0.20 -20.93 -29.12
N VAL A 538 -0.63 -20.88 -28.08
CA VAL A 538 -0.94 -19.67 -27.31
C VAL A 538 -0.04 -19.50 -26.08
N VAL A 539 0.49 -20.60 -25.52
CA VAL A 539 1.39 -20.58 -24.35
C VAL A 539 2.67 -19.77 -24.65
N THR A 540 3.09 -18.96 -23.68
CA THR A 540 4.25 -18.06 -23.80
C THR A 540 5.58 -18.79 -23.98
N SER A 541 5.78 -19.92 -23.30
CA SER A 541 6.97 -20.76 -23.41
C SER A 541 6.59 -22.24 -23.41
N LEU A 542 6.52 -22.82 -24.61
CA LEU A 542 6.29 -24.25 -24.80
C LEU A 542 7.39 -25.12 -24.16
N PRO A 543 8.71 -24.79 -24.27
CA PRO A 543 9.75 -25.59 -23.62
C PRO A 543 9.62 -25.63 -22.10
N ALA A 544 9.30 -24.50 -21.47
CA ALA A 544 9.11 -24.44 -20.02
C ALA A 544 7.92 -25.30 -19.57
N LEU A 545 6.81 -25.24 -20.32
CA LEU A 545 5.63 -26.07 -20.07
C LEU A 545 5.98 -27.56 -20.16
N VAL A 546 6.67 -27.99 -21.23
CA VAL A 546 7.07 -29.39 -21.42
C VAL A 546 8.01 -29.86 -20.32
N MET A 547 9.02 -29.07 -19.95
CA MET A 547 9.93 -29.39 -18.84
C MET A 547 9.19 -29.53 -17.52
N GLY A 548 8.25 -28.62 -17.21
CA GLY A 548 7.44 -28.70 -16.00
C GLY A 548 6.59 -29.97 -15.95
N ILE A 549 5.99 -30.37 -17.07
CA ILE A 549 5.22 -31.63 -17.14
C ILE A 549 6.12 -32.84 -17.00
N ILE A 550 7.28 -32.88 -17.65
CA ILE A 550 8.24 -33.99 -17.48
C ILE A 550 8.63 -34.13 -16.01
N LEU A 551 8.94 -33.03 -15.33
CA LEU A 551 9.24 -33.03 -13.89
C LEU A 551 8.08 -33.58 -13.06
N ILE A 552 6.84 -33.13 -13.32
CA ILE A 552 5.64 -33.63 -12.62
C ILE A 552 5.41 -35.12 -12.90
N THR A 553 5.49 -35.55 -14.16
CA THR A 553 5.30 -36.95 -14.57
C THR A 553 6.35 -37.88 -13.96
N LEU A 554 7.60 -37.41 -13.79
CA LEU A 554 8.65 -38.17 -13.09
C LEU A 554 8.48 -38.16 -11.57
N ALA A 555 7.97 -37.05 -11.01
CA ALA A 555 7.75 -36.92 -9.57
C ALA A 555 6.56 -37.74 -9.06
N ILE A 556 5.48 -37.87 -9.83
CA ILE A 556 4.26 -38.59 -9.41
C ILE A 556 4.56 -40.05 -9.00
N PRO A 557 5.25 -40.88 -9.81
CA PRO A 557 5.63 -42.23 -9.39
C PRO A 557 6.53 -42.24 -8.15
N ALA A 558 7.49 -41.32 -8.03
CA ALA A 558 8.38 -41.26 -6.88
C ALA A 558 7.62 -40.97 -5.58
N VAL A 559 6.72 -39.98 -5.60
CA VAL A 559 5.82 -39.66 -4.45
C VAL A 559 4.88 -40.83 -4.16
N PHE A 560 4.36 -41.49 -5.20
CA PHE A 560 3.51 -42.67 -5.05
C PHE A 560 4.24 -43.84 -4.40
N PHE A 561 5.46 -44.16 -4.83
CA PHE A 561 6.28 -45.20 -4.20
C PHE A 561 6.65 -44.84 -2.76
N LEU A 562 6.97 -43.57 -2.49
CA LEU A 562 7.19 -43.10 -1.12
C LEU A 562 5.94 -43.31 -0.26
N PHE A 563 4.75 -43.04 -0.79
CA PHE A 563 3.48 -43.29 -0.10
C PHE A 563 3.24 -44.78 0.14
N LEU A 564 3.54 -45.65 -0.84
CA LEU A 564 3.46 -47.10 -0.66
C LEU A 564 4.41 -47.58 0.44
N GLU A 565 5.66 -47.11 0.43
CA GLU A 565 6.67 -47.46 1.42
C GLU A 565 6.29 -46.96 2.82
N PHE A 566 5.73 -45.76 2.90
CA PHE A 566 5.21 -45.20 4.14
C PHE A 566 4.05 -46.04 4.70
N ASN A 567 3.09 -46.45 3.87
CA ASN A 567 2.01 -47.34 4.28
C ASN A 567 2.51 -48.73 4.67
N TYR A 568 3.51 -49.25 3.96
CA TYR A 568 4.17 -50.49 4.31
C TYR A 568 4.83 -50.38 5.70
N GLY A 569 5.56 -49.28 5.95
CA GLY A 569 6.14 -48.99 7.26
C GLY A 569 5.09 -48.89 8.37
N ILE A 570 3.95 -48.22 8.13
CA ILE A 570 2.81 -48.20 9.08
C ILE A 570 2.25 -49.60 9.31
N SER A 571 2.07 -50.38 8.24
CA SER A 571 1.58 -51.75 8.34
C SER A 571 2.51 -52.60 9.19
N GLU A 572 3.83 -52.42 9.05
CA GLU A 572 4.83 -53.16 9.81
C GLU A 572 4.82 -52.80 11.31
N VAL A 573 4.76 -51.51 11.65
CA VAL A 573 4.59 -51.03 13.03
C VAL A 573 3.25 -51.52 13.62
N ARG A 574 2.20 -51.57 12.81
CA ARG A 574 0.89 -52.07 13.24
C ARG A 574 0.94 -53.56 13.55
N LYS A 575 1.60 -54.37 12.71
CA LYS A 575 1.80 -55.81 12.94
C LYS A 575 2.60 -56.07 14.22
N SER A 576 3.63 -55.26 14.49
CA SER A 576 4.44 -55.41 15.71
C SER A 576 3.71 -55.01 16.99
N THR A 577 2.67 -54.18 16.91
CA THR A 577 1.98 -53.62 18.09
C THR A 577 0.62 -54.29 18.38
N ILE A 578 -0.11 -54.75 17.35
CA ILE A 578 -1.52 -55.21 17.46
C ILE A 578 -1.68 -56.71 17.07
N GLY A 579 -0.68 -57.32 16.42
CA GLY A 579 -0.69 -58.74 16.04
C GLY A 579 -1.28 -59.04 14.65
N LEU A 580 -0.97 -60.24 14.14
CA LEU A 580 -1.25 -60.71 12.77
C LEU A 580 -2.70 -61.20 12.61
N HIS A 581 -3.68 -60.30 12.46
CA HIS A 581 -5.08 -60.70 12.23
C HIS A 581 -5.78 -60.07 11.01
N PHE A 582 -5.04 -59.53 10.03
CA PHE A 582 -5.64 -59.07 8.77
C PHE A 582 -4.89 -59.61 7.54
N LEU A 583 -5.61 -60.36 6.71
CA LEU A 583 -5.17 -60.79 5.39
C LEU A 583 -5.39 -59.60 4.44
N GLU A 584 -4.41 -58.70 4.35
CA GLU A 584 -4.46 -57.54 3.45
C GLU A 584 -4.36 -58.03 1.99
N ARG A 585 -5.50 -58.29 1.34
CA ARG A 585 -5.54 -58.35 -0.13
C ARG A 585 -5.31 -56.94 -0.67
N SER A 586 -4.22 -56.76 -1.42
CA SER A 586 -3.94 -55.52 -2.14
C SER A 586 -5.09 -55.19 -3.09
N ARG A 587 -5.93 -54.23 -2.70
CA ARG A 587 -7.01 -53.70 -3.53
C ARG A 587 -6.46 -53.12 -4.84
N PHE A 588 -5.20 -52.66 -4.81
CA PHE A 588 -4.49 -52.11 -5.95
C PHE A 588 -4.12 -53.20 -6.98
N ASP A 589 -3.63 -54.37 -6.55
CA ASP A 589 -3.31 -55.48 -7.46
C ASP A 589 -4.57 -56.08 -8.10
N MET A 590 -5.68 -56.10 -7.36
CA MET A 590 -7.00 -56.45 -7.90
C MET A 590 -7.46 -55.44 -8.96
N LEU A 591 -7.25 -54.14 -8.76
CA LEU A 591 -7.52 -53.12 -9.77
C LEU A 591 -6.63 -53.28 -11.01
N LEU A 592 -5.33 -53.49 -10.85
CA LEU A 592 -4.41 -53.67 -11.98
C LEU A 592 -4.72 -54.94 -12.79
N SER A 593 -5.05 -56.05 -12.12
CA SER A 593 -5.43 -57.30 -12.80
C SER A 593 -6.76 -57.15 -13.54
N SER A 594 -7.78 -56.52 -12.94
CA SER A 594 -9.06 -56.25 -13.61
C SER A 594 -8.92 -55.32 -14.82
N LEU A 595 -8.09 -54.27 -14.74
CA LEU A 595 -7.76 -53.40 -15.87
C LEU A 595 -7.08 -54.17 -17.00
N SER A 596 -6.09 -55.02 -16.67
CA SER A 596 -5.40 -55.86 -17.64
C SER A 596 -6.35 -56.82 -18.36
N ILE A 597 -7.22 -57.52 -17.62
CA ILE A 597 -8.25 -58.42 -18.19
C ILE A 597 -9.26 -57.65 -19.04
N GLY A 598 -9.66 -56.44 -18.60
CA GLY A 598 -10.53 -55.55 -19.36
C GLY A 598 -9.95 -55.17 -20.72
N ILE A 599 -8.69 -54.73 -20.74
CA ILE A 599 -7.97 -54.36 -21.97
C ILE A 599 -7.83 -55.56 -22.92
N GLN A 600 -7.53 -56.75 -22.39
CA GLN A 600 -7.45 -57.98 -23.20
C GLN A 600 -8.79 -58.33 -23.87
N ASN A 601 -9.91 -58.19 -23.15
CA ASN A 601 -11.25 -58.42 -23.70
C ASN A 601 -11.61 -57.38 -24.78
N MET A 602 -11.24 -56.10 -24.57
CA MET A 602 -11.43 -55.04 -25.56
C MET A 602 -10.64 -55.32 -26.84
N ARG A 603 -9.42 -55.83 -26.73
CA ARG A 603 -8.63 -56.22 -27.89
C ARG A 603 -9.22 -57.42 -28.63
N LYS A 604 -9.72 -58.42 -27.91
CA LYS A 604 -10.33 -59.62 -28.54
C LYS A 604 -11.56 -59.26 -29.37
N ARG A 605 -12.34 -58.25 -28.96
CA ARG A 605 -13.60 -57.82 -29.63
C ARG A 605 -13.44 -56.48 -30.37
N LYS A 606 -12.53 -56.42 -31.35
CA LYS A 606 -12.12 -55.20 -32.07
C LYS A 606 -13.28 -54.33 -32.59
N LEU A 607 -14.27 -54.93 -33.26
CA LEU A 607 -15.41 -54.19 -33.82
C LEU A 607 -16.26 -53.51 -32.72
N ARG A 608 -16.56 -54.24 -31.65
CA ARG A 608 -17.33 -53.71 -30.52
C ARG A 608 -16.57 -52.56 -29.86
N THR A 609 -15.28 -52.76 -29.59
CA THR A 609 -14.42 -51.75 -28.97
C THR A 609 -14.33 -50.48 -29.81
N PHE A 610 -14.17 -50.60 -31.12
CA PHE A 610 -14.16 -49.46 -32.04
C PHE A 610 -15.49 -48.70 -32.02
N LEU A 611 -16.62 -49.41 -32.14
CA LEU A 611 -17.95 -48.79 -32.09
C LEU A 611 -18.22 -48.10 -30.75
N THR A 612 -17.80 -48.69 -29.63
CA THR A 612 -17.94 -48.06 -28.30
C THR A 612 -17.06 -46.83 -28.15
N PHE A 613 -15.81 -46.86 -28.63
CA PHE A 613 -14.95 -45.68 -28.63
C PHE A 613 -15.52 -44.57 -29.50
N MET A 614 -15.98 -44.91 -30.70
CA MET A 614 -16.61 -43.95 -31.60
C MET A 614 -17.85 -43.31 -30.96
N ALA A 615 -18.71 -44.12 -30.31
CA ALA A 615 -19.88 -43.61 -29.60
C ALA A 615 -19.51 -42.65 -28.46
N VAL A 616 -18.50 -42.98 -27.65
CA VAL A 616 -18.01 -42.10 -26.58
C VAL A 616 -17.40 -40.81 -27.16
N ILE A 617 -16.61 -40.91 -28.23
CA ILE A 617 -16.01 -39.74 -28.91
C ILE A 617 -17.11 -38.82 -29.44
N LEU A 618 -18.11 -39.36 -30.14
CA LEU A 618 -19.24 -38.58 -30.66
C LEU A 618 -20.09 -37.97 -29.54
N MET A 619 -20.30 -38.69 -28.44
CA MET A 619 -21.03 -38.18 -27.28
C MET A 619 -20.28 -37.02 -26.62
N VAL A 620 -18.98 -37.16 -26.38
CA VAL A 620 -18.14 -36.10 -25.79
C VAL A 620 -18.05 -34.91 -26.76
N MET A 621 -17.83 -35.16 -28.06
CA MET A 621 -17.80 -34.12 -29.08
C MET A 621 -19.12 -33.35 -29.13
N SER A 622 -20.26 -34.04 -29.10
CA SER A 622 -21.59 -33.42 -29.05
C SER A 622 -21.75 -32.55 -27.80
N LEU A 623 -21.44 -33.09 -26.62
CA LEU A 623 -21.53 -32.36 -25.35
C LEU A 623 -20.63 -31.12 -25.32
N VAL A 624 -19.39 -31.22 -25.82
CA VAL A 624 -18.44 -30.11 -25.89
C VAL A 624 -18.91 -29.07 -26.92
N SER A 625 -19.42 -29.49 -28.07
CA SER A 625 -19.94 -28.56 -29.09
C SER A 625 -21.18 -27.79 -28.65
N LEU A 626 -21.99 -28.36 -27.76
CA LEU A 626 -23.20 -27.75 -27.21
C LEU A 626 -22.94 -26.91 -25.96
N SER A 627 -21.77 -27.03 -25.32
CA SER A 627 -21.44 -26.29 -24.10
C SER A 627 -20.71 -24.98 -24.44
N SER A 628 -21.47 -23.89 -24.55
CA SER A 628 -20.92 -22.53 -24.55
C SER A 628 -21.15 -21.89 -23.18
N VAL A 629 -20.08 -21.54 -22.47
CA VAL A 629 -20.15 -20.79 -21.21
C VAL A 629 -19.54 -19.42 -21.44
N VAL A 630 -20.40 -18.42 -21.59
CA VAL A 630 -19.98 -17.01 -21.67
C VAL A 630 -20.23 -16.36 -20.30
N PRO A 631 -19.19 -15.92 -19.58
CA PRO A 631 -19.37 -15.20 -18.32
C PRO A 631 -19.99 -13.82 -18.62
N LEU A 632 -21.22 -13.59 -18.16
CA LEU A 632 -21.90 -12.30 -18.24
C LEU A 632 -21.74 -11.53 -16.93
N THR A 633 -21.16 -10.34 -16.98
CA THR A 633 -21.12 -9.42 -15.85
C THR A 633 -22.46 -8.69 -15.71
N MET A 634 -23.18 -8.91 -14.61
CA MET A 634 -24.42 -8.19 -14.31
C MET A 634 -24.20 -7.16 -13.19
N ILE A 635 -24.87 -6.02 -13.30
CA ILE A 635 -24.90 -5.00 -12.26
C ILE A 635 -25.98 -5.40 -11.25
N SER A 636 -25.56 -5.79 -10.03
CA SER A 636 -26.50 -6.01 -8.93
C SER A 636 -27.03 -4.68 -8.42
N ARG A 637 -28.36 -4.54 -8.31
CA ARG A 637 -29.03 -3.35 -7.78
C ARG A 637 -29.65 -3.70 -6.43
N LEU A 638 -29.16 -3.09 -5.37
CA LEU A 638 -29.79 -3.17 -4.05
C LEU A 638 -30.76 -1.99 -3.89
N LYS A 639 -32.05 -2.27 -3.62
CA LYS A 639 -32.99 -1.21 -3.23
C LYS A 639 -32.76 -0.87 -1.75
N LEU A 640 -32.24 0.33 -1.50
CA LEU A 640 -32.18 0.91 -0.15
C LEU A 640 -33.45 1.72 0.11
N PRO A 641 -33.92 1.86 1.36
CA PRO A 641 -34.98 2.80 1.69
C PRO A 641 -34.63 4.22 1.21
N PRO A 642 -35.62 5.04 0.83
CA PRO A 642 -35.38 6.39 0.34
C PRO A 642 -34.61 7.20 1.39
N SER A 643 -33.42 7.69 1.02
CA SER A 643 -32.46 8.33 1.94
C SER A 643 -32.26 9.83 1.69
N GLY A 644 -33.14 10.48 0.92
CA GLY A 644 -33.09 11.93 0.71
C GLY A 644 -34.34 12.50 0.02
N SER A 645 -34.56 13.80 0.18
CA SER A 645 -35.66 14.59 -0.41
C SER A 645 -35.38 15.08 -1.84
N TYR A 646 -34.26 14.70 -2.44
CA TYR A 646 -33.82 15.16 -3.75
C TYR A 646 -33.83 14.04 -4.81
N ASN A 647 -34.07 14.41 -6.07
CA ASN A 647 -33.96 13.51 -7.21
C ASN A 647 -32.54 13.60 -7.79
N GLY A 648 -31.66 12.66 -7.42
CA GLY A 648 -30.28 12.64 -7.87
C GLY A 648 -29.53 11.36 -7.50
N ILE A 649 -28.24 11.33 -7.84
CA ILE A 649 -27.36 10.18 -7.56
C ILE A 649 -26.38 10.58 -6.45
N LEU A 650 -26.44 9.88 -5.32
CA LEU A 650 -25.43 9.99 -4.27
C LEU A 650 -24.28 9.04 -4.57
N VAL A 651 -23.09 9.59 -4.80
CA VAL A 651 -21.85 8.81 -4.88
C VAL A 651 -21.19 8.84 -3.51
N ARG A 652 -21.08 7.68 -2.87
CA ARG A 652 -20.37 7.51 -1.60
C ARG A 652 -19.68 6.15 -1.54
N SER A 653 -18.62 6.08 -0.75
CA SER A 653 -18.07 4.80 -0.31
C SER A 653 -19.07 4.07 0.60
N TYR A 654 -18.95 2.75 0.69
CA TYR A 654 -19.86 1.94 1.50
C TYR A 654 -19.78 2.32 2.99
N TYR A 655 -18.57 2.58 3.50
CA TYR A 655 -18.27 2.93 4.90
C TYR A 655 -18.06 4.44 5.14
N TYR A 656 -18.50 5.31 4.22
CA TYR A 656 -18.30 6.78 4.32
C TYR A 656 -16.84 7.24 4.37
N ASP A 657 -15.89 6.39 3.99
CA ASP A 657 -14.51 6.81 3.76
C ASP A 657 -14.43 7.95 2.70
N PRO A 658 -13.45 8.87 2.82
CA PRO A 658 -13.26 9.95 1.86
C PRO A 658 -13.09 9.46 0.42
N LEU A 659 -13.71 10.17 -0.53
CA LEU A 659 -13.53 9.96 -1.97
C LEU A 659 -12.37 10.80 -2.48
N SER A 660 -11.74 10.37 -3.58
CA SER A 660 -10.69 11.19 -4.22
C SER A 660 -11.29 12.45 -4.83
N THR A 661 -10.57 13.57 -4.71
CA THR A 661 -10.90 14.83 -5.41
C THR A 661 -10.82 14.67 -6.94
N ASP A 662 -10.01 13.72 -7.45
CA ASP A 662 -9.96 13.39 -8.88
C ASP A 662 -11.31 12.86 -9.40
N LEU A 663 -12.09 12.17 -8.56
CA LEU A 663 -13.41 11.65 -8.94
C LEU A 663 -14.38 12.79 -9.25
N TYR A 664 -14.39 13.85 -8.44
CA TYR A 664 -15.22 15.03 -8.67
C TYR A 664 -14.88 15.68 -10.02
N ASN A 665 -13.59 15.93 -10.27
CA ASN A 665 -13.13 16.51 -11.52
C ASN A 665 -13.49 15.64 -12.74
N TYR A 666 -13.32 14.33 -12.63
CA TYR A 666 -13.70 13.38 -13.68
C TYR A 666 -15.21 13.40 -13.97
N LEU A 667 -16.06 13.39 -12.94
CA LEU A 667 -17.52 13.42 -13.11
C LEU A 667 -18.00 14.73 -13.73
N LYS A 668 -17.42 15.87 -13.33
CA LYS A 668 -17.72 17.19 -13.88
C LYS A 668 -17.49 17.27 -15.38
N VAL A 669 -16.36 16.75 -15.83
CA VAL A 669 -16.03 16.70 -17.27
C VAL A 669 -16.92 15.69 -18.01
N THR A 670 -17.27 14.57 -17.37
CA THR A 670 -18.02 13.49 -18.02
C THR A 670 -19.50 13.81 -18.18
N LEU A 671 -20.13 14.40 -17.17
CA LEU A 671 -21.56 14.76 -17.18
C LEU A 671 -21.81 16.13 -17.81
N GLY A 672 -20.77 16.97 -17.88
CA GLY A 672 -20.85 18.33 -18.39
C GLY A 672 -21.76 19.23 -17.57
N ASP A 673 -22.12 20.38 -18.14
CA ASP A 673 -22.91 21.41 -17.44
C ASP A 673 -24.41 21.07 -17.30
N GLN A 674 -24.85 19.91 -17.81
CA GLN A 674 -26.24 19.46 -17.68
C GLN A 674 -26.58 18.94 -16.27
N TRP A 675 -25.56 18.67 -15.45
CA TRP A 675 -25.71 18.12 -14.12
C TRP A 675 -25.10 19.06 -13.07
N TYR A 676 -25.83 19.31 -11.99
CA TYR A 676 -25.25 19.91 -10.79
C TYR A 676 -24.48 18.84 -10.02
N ILE A 677 -23.18 19.04 -9.85
CA ILE A 677 -22.31 18.14 -9.09
C ILE A 677 -21.77 18.91 -7.89
N SER A 678 -22.11 18.45 -6.71
CA SER A 678 -21.70 19.04 -5.44
C SER A 678 -20.90 18.05 -4.62
N GLU A 679 -19.75 18.47 -4.13
CA GLU A 679 -18.96 17.76 -3.13
C GLU A 679 -19.49 18.08 -1.72
N ARG A 680 -19.42 17.09 -0.82
CA ARG A 680 -19.82 17.26 0.58
C ARG A 680 -18.72 16.74 1.48
N TYR A 681 -18.33 17.57 2.44
CA TYR A 681 -17.34 17.23 3.46
C TYR A 681 -18.05 17.09 4.80
N TRP A 682 -17.82 15.98 5.49
CA TRP A 682 -18.44 15.72 6.78
C TRP A 682 -17.37 15.78 7.84
N CYS A 683 -17.51 16.71 8.78
CA CYS A 683 -16.64 16.83 9.93
C CYS A 683 -17.49 16.65 11.18
N TYR A 684 -17.34 15.51 11.85
CA TYR A 684 -18.02 15.24 13.11
C TYR A 684 -17.12 15.65 14.28
N GLY A 685 -17.71 16.11 15.37
CA GLY A 685 -16.99 16.43 16.61
C GLY A 685 -17.63 17.61 17.33
N PRO A 686 -17.52 17.72 18.66
CA PRO A 686 -17.99 18.91 19.35
C PRO A 686 -17.07 20.10 19.03
N PHE A 687 -17.52 20.99 18.15
CA PHE A 687 -16.87 22.26 17.85
C PHE A 687 -17.44 23.34 18.77
N LEU A 688 -16.57 24.03 19.51
CA LEU A 688 -16.98 25.17 20.32
C LEU A 688 -16.88 26.45 19.48
N ILE A 689 -18.02 27.03 19.12
CA ILE A 689 -18.08 28.34 18.47
C ILE A 689 -18.29 29.40 19.56
N SER A 690 -17.41 30.38 19.62
CA SER A 690 -17.48 31.48 20.58
C SER A 690 -17.61 32.81 19.84
N ALA A 691 -18.70 33.54 20.06
CA ALA A 691 -18.95 34.83 19.45
C ALA A 691 -19.53 35.79 20.49
N LYS A 692 -18.94 36.99 20.58
CA LYS A 692 -19.37 38.07 21.52
C LYS A 692 -19.56 37.57 22.97
N GLY A 693 -18.63 36.74 23.46
CA GLY A 693 -18.66 36.21 24.82
C GLY A 693 -19.69 35.10 25.08
N ARG A 694 -20.40 34.61 24.07
CA ARG A 694 -21.31 33.46 24.15
C ARG A 694 -20.69 32.25 23.46
N ASN A 695 -20.82 31.08 24.07
CA ASN A 695 -20.30 29.83 23.55
C ASN A 695 -21.47 28.92 23.13
N ALA A 696 -21.34 28.27 21.99
CA ALA A 696 -22.24 27.23 21.51
C ALA A 696 -21.42 26.02 21.06
N THR A 697 -21.90 24.82 21.37
CA THR A 697 -21.32 23.55 20.91
C THR A 697 -22.06 23.09 19.66
N VAL A 698 -21.31 22.75 18.62
CA VAL A 698 -21.81 22.22 17.36
C VAL A 698 -21.29 20.80 17.20
N ASP A 699 -22.15 19.80 17.05
CA ASP A 699 -21.74 18.39 17.02
C ASP A 699 -21.19 17.92 15.66
N ALA A 700 -21.50 18.66 14.60
CA ALA A 700 -21.01 18.37 13.25
C ALA A 700 -21.00 19.64 12.39
N VAL A 701 -19.99 19.73 11.53
CA VAL A 701 -19.90 20.73 10.46
C VAL A 701 -19.95 19.98 9.13
N ILE A 702 -20.85 20.43 8.26
CA ILE A 702 -20.96 19.91 6.91
C ILE A 702 -20.44 20.99 5.96
N GLY A 703 -19.35 20.68 5.25
CA GLY A 703 -18.88 21.49 4.13
C GLY A 703 -19.73 21.22 2.91
N LEU A 704 -20.37 22.25 2.36
CA LEU A 704 -21.25 22.19 1.20
C LEU A 704 -20.71 23.10 0.09
N SER A 705 -20.82 22.65 -1.15
CA SER A 705 -20.51 23.51 -2.29
C SER A 705 -21.59 24.58 -2.52
N SER A 706 -21.26 25.63 -3.27
CA SER A 706 -22.23 26.65 -3.69
C SER A 706 -23.40 26.08 -4.50
N ASP A 707 -23.18 24.95 -5.19
CA ASP A 707 -24.16 24.36 -6.10
C ASP A 707 -25.17 23.47 -5.35
N GLU A 708 -24.92 23.17 -4.07
CA GLU A 708 -25.79 22.36 -3.23
C GLU A 708 -27.19 22.97 -3.04
N LYS A 709 -27.32 24.30 -3.18
CA LYS A 709 -28.61 25.01 -3.21
C LYS A 709 -29.55 24.56 -4.33
N HIS A 710 -29.03 23.90 -5.36
CA HIS A 710 -29.82 23.36 -6.47
C HIS A 710 -30.10 21.86 -6.34
N ILE A 711 -29.60 21.20 -5.27
CA ILE A 711 -29.66 19.74 -5.10
C ILE A 711 -30.46 19.39 -3.84
N ALA A 712 -29.80 19.07 -2.72
CA ALA A 712 -30.49 18.57 -1.53
C ALA A 712 -30.89 19.68 -0.55
N PHE A 713 -30.25 20.85 -0.64
CA PHE A 713 -30.47 21.96 0.29
C PHE A 713 -31.30 23.09 -0.35
N SER A 714 -32.06 22.82 -1.41
CA SER A 714 -32.83 23.85 -2.11
C SER A 714 -33.91 24.51 -1.25
N GLU A 715 -34.55 23.75 -0.35
CA GLU A 715 -35.53 24.31 0.58
C GLU A 715 -34.87 25.16 1.66
N VAL A 716 -33.76 24.68 2.22
CA VAL A 716 -32.95 25.42 3.20
C VAL A 716 -32.44 26.72 2.58
N ALA A 717 -31.90 26.66 1.36
CA ALA A 717 -31.42 27.84 0.66
C ALA A 717 -32.51 28.92 0.45
N ARG A 718 -33.77 28.51 0.28
CA ARG A 718 -34.92 29.43 0.14
C ARG A 718 -35.42 29.99 1.47
N SER A 719 -35.22 29.28 2.58
CA SER A 719 -35.71 29.68 3.90
C SER A 719 -34.68 30.44 4.75
N LEU A 720 -33.44 30.58 4.25
CA LEU A 720 -32.39 31.34 4.92
C LEU A 720 -32.75 32.82 5.07
N ARG A 721 -32.51 33.34 6.27
CA ARG A 721 -32.52 34.80 6.55
C ARG A 721 -31.18 35.41 6.13
N GLY A 722 -30.76 35.17 4.90
CA GLY A 722 -29.46 35.53 4.33
C GLY A 722 -29.25 34.90 2.95
N GLU A 723 -28.03 34.98 2.42
CA GLU A 723 -27.67 34.36 1.14
C GLU A 723 -27.00 32.99 1.34
N TRP A 724 -27.19 32.09 0.36
CA TRP A 724 -26.42 30.87 0.28
C TRP A 724 -24.96 31.18 -0.09
N PHE A 725 -24.04 30.27 0.23
CA PHE A 725 -22.62 30.39 -0.08
C PHE A 725 -22.35 30.71 -1.57
N SER A 726 -21.50 31.69 -1.83
CA SER A 726 -20.87 31.92 -3.13
C SER A 726 -19.56 31.13 -3.25
N LYS A 727 -18.98 31.09 -4.45
CA LYS A 727 -17.67 30.45 -4.70
C LYS A 727 -16.51 31.13 -3.96
N TYR A 728 -16.71 32.34 -3.43
CA TYR A 728 -15.68 33.12 -2.74
C TYR A 728 -15.83 33.07 -1.21
N ASP A 729 -16.92 32.45 -0.71
CA ASP A 729 -17.26 32.38 0.71
C ASP A 729 -16.54 31.22 1.42
N ILE A 730 -15.21 31.30 1.49
CA ILE A 730 -14.36 30.21 2.00
C ILE A 730 -14.45 30.07 3.53
N TYR A 731 -14.77 31.15 4.25
CA TYR A 731 -14.84 31.19 5.72
C TYR A 731 -16.25 31.52 6.25
N SER A 732 -17.27 31.30 5.43
CA SER A 732 -18.67 31.59 5.80
C SER A 732 -19.34 30.32 6.32
N CYS A 733 -20.15 30.46 7.37
CA CYS A 733 -20.94 29.37 7.93
C CYS A 733 -22.43 29.74 8.00
N ILE A 734 -23.29 28.79 7.66
CA ILE A 734 -24.72 28.88 7.93
C ILE A 734 -24.97 28.14 9.25
N ILE A 735 -25.56 28.83 10.22
CA ILE A 735 -25.95 28.26 11.50
C ILE A 735 -27.42 27.85 11.38
N SER A 736 -27.69 26.55 11.55
CA SER A 736 -29.03 25.97 11.54
C SER A 736 -29.48 25.58 12.94
#